data_AF-A0A0F9PIK5-F1
#
_entry.id   AF-A0A0F9PIK5-F1
#
_cell.length_a   1.000
_cell.length_b   1.000
_cell.length_c   1.000
_cell.angle_alpha   90.00
_cell.angle_beta   90.00
_cell.angle_gamma   90.00
#
_symmetry.space_group_name_H-M   'P 1'
#
loop_
_entity.id
_entity.type
_entity.pdbx_description
1 polymer ?
#
loop_
_entity_poly.entity_id
_entity_poly.type
_entity_poly.pdbx_seq_one_letter_code
_entity_poly.pdbx_strand_id
1 'polypeptide(L)'
;MLVNKRKILFIGESSFLATGFAVYWNEVIKRLHETGDFSIAELGSYASDGDPQIQSVPWKFYPVQPHPNDQRAQQIFRSKPTYQFGENRFDDVCIDFKPDLVVGLRDWWMDEFILRSPFRKNFKFCFDGRTPVLTPHGHKQISNINIGDMVLSMDGMCDRVVATSQHKTDKTMCAIRPSVWFEDIHCTEDHRLMAIKDSGRQWDKDKNKYFTSSEYYNAEMASWVEAKDLSEHDMLIFPREIPLKAKKNISLSKFTKRAIDTDNDLIRPKHKSHKGHWLKNCISINQNICRLFGYFIAEGSIGKGSVGFNFCKDEDVFIDDVQQIVKQELGLNCSVSTHKNVTRVSVCSVLLVDLFDSFYKNKYKCVPDFLMNCDNKLIECLINGMFRGDGCVTNTCHEQTTVEYFTNSEILCIQLWRLLNKLKIISNISYCPPRVNEIRIENRNIYSSGGFKFQIHGQYAAKIVSICNNPYWTSANFSKISRHPAWFDDKGNLIVRIKSIEHNTNTNQYVYDLTIENTHSFLVPFVAHNCWMPTIDGEPQKEIWLDSYKQCDGILTYSEYGMNLLEKTGRPGTNLIAIASPGADIEVFKPPVDKKAHKKRLGIDPNAIIIGTVMRNQKRKLYKDLIEAFSMWVYKAKSKGHTDLVRKTFLYLHTSYPDVGYDIGSAIKEFKIANKVIMTYLCAKCGTAFPARFSGSTMNCIKCSQMTAHPPNASHQCPRHILADIMKCFDLYVQYSVCEGFGMPVAEAQSCGVPTMAVNYSAMEDHLQCPTSIPIDVGRFFYEAIIETEQKRALPNNQDFVNKLDRFVKLSDAQRQELNKKTREYVVEPVDTYGSDVKMPRRSWDRTAAIWHKVLTECEIHDSTQTWERDTAQIYKPNLKPPKKQLTNGEFIKWVVGSVWNRPDMVDTFFAAEWLTALNLGFKTENGQRFNIDRQKVLDYFLNLIENTNRWEQKRVYSLDKTNPDKMGVITL
;
A
#
# COMPACT_ATOMS: atom_id res chain seq x y z
N MET A 1 9.54 -34.41 0.47
CA MET A 1 8.56 -33.78 1.38
C MET A 1 7.49 -33.12 0.53
N LEU A 2 6.24 -33.01 0.99
CA LEU A 2 5.24 -32.21 0.27
C LEU A 2 5.57 -30.72 0.51
N VAL A 3 5.92 -30.00 -0.55
CA VAL A 3 6.00 -28.53 -0.51
C VAL A 3 4.58 -28.01 -0.36
N ASN A 4 4.33 -27.21 0.67
CA ASN A 4 2.99 -26.70 0.97
C ASN A 4 2.68 -25.57 -0.02
N LYS A 5 1.93 -25.88 -1.08
CA LYS A 5 1.60 -24.92 -2.15
C LYS A 5 0.76 -23.78 -1.60
N ARG A 6 1.13 -22.54 -1.95
CA ARG A 6 0.38 -21.34 -1.56
C ARG A 6 -1.05 -21.41 -2.09
N LYS A 7 -2.01 -21.07 -1.24
CA LYS A 7 -3.45 -21.13 -1.52
C LYS A 7 -3.96 -19.79 -2.02
N ILE A 8 -4.38 -19.74 -3.28
CA ILE A 8 -4.85 -18.52 -3.93
C ILE A 8 -6.34 -18.63 -4.23
N LEU A 9 -7.13 -17.73 -3.66
CA LEU A 9 -8.56 -17.61 -3.93
C LEU A 9 -8.79 -16.46 -4.91
N PHE A 10 -9.07 -16.81 -6.16
CA PHE A 10 -9.50 -15.87 -7.19
C PHE A 10 -10.99 -15.54 -7.01
N ILE A 11 -11.35 -14.28 -7.18
CA ILE A 11 -12.73 -13.78 -7.05
C ILE A 11 -13.09 -13.05 -8.33
N GLY A 12 -14.24 -13.37 -8.92
CA GLY A 12 -14.63 -12.77 -10.19
C GLY A 12 -15.98 -13.25 -10.71
N GLU A 13 -16.17 -13.10 -12.01
CA GLU A 13 -17.25 -13.78 -12.75
C GLU A 13 -16.76 -15.17 -13.16
N SER A 14 -17.63 -16.18 -13.10
CA SER A 14 -17.24 -17.59 -13.26
C SER A 14 -16.49 -17.83 -14.57
N SER A 15 -15.29 -18.40 -14.50
CA SER A 15 -14.32 -18.56 -15.59
C SER A 15 -14.88 -19.17 -16.90
N PHE A 16 -15.88 -20.05 -16.82
CA PHE A 16 -16.54 -20.64 -18.00
C PHE A 16 -17.52 -19.71 -18.74
N LEU A 17 -17.77 -18.48 -18.26
CA LEU A 17 -18.59 -17.48 -18.94
C LEU A 17 -17.77 -16.68 -19.97
N ALA A 18 -18.40 -16.17 -21.04
CA ALA A 18 -17.73 -15.32 -22.03
C ALA A 18 -17.90 -13.81 -21.78
N THR A 19 -17.71 -13.39 -20.53
CA THR A 19 -17.56 -11.97 -20.17
C THR A 19 -16.08 -11.57 -20.17
N GLY A 20 -15.77 -10.28 -20.13
CA GLY A 20 -14.38 -9.81 -20.09
C GLY A 20 -13.62 -10.34 -18.85
N PHE A 21 -14.26 -10.28 -17.69
CA PHE A 21 -13.70 -10.76 -16.42
C PHE A 21 -13.51 -12.29 -16.42
N ALA A 22 -14.53 -13.05 -16.85
CA ALA A 22 -14.47 -14.50 -16.87
C ALA A 22 -13.45 -15.06 -17.87
N VAL A 23 -13.37 -14.50 -19.09
CA VAL A 23 -12.36 -14.93 -20.07
C VAL A 23 -10.95 -14.61 -19.58
N TYR A 24 -10.75 -13.45 -18.92
CA TYR A 24 -9.47 -13.11 -18.30
C TYR A 24 -9.07 -14.12 -17.22
N TRP A 25 -9.98 -14.44 -16.28
CA TRP A 25 -9.70 -15.43 -15.25
C TRP A 25 -9.51 -16.84 -15.79
N ASN A 26 -10.28 -17.27 -16.79
CA ASN A 26 -10.03 -18.55 -17.46
C ASN A 26 -8.63 -18.62 -18.08
N GLU A 27 -8.20 -17.58 -18.80
CA GLU A 27 -6.91 -17.59 -19.51
C GLU A 27 -5.71 -17.44 -18.55
N VAL A 28 -5.85 -16.72 -17.43
CA VAL A 28 -4.82 -16.57 -16.39
C VAL A 28 -4.79 -17.77 -15.43
N ILE A 29 -5.91 -18.10 -14.79
CA ILE A 29 -5.97 -19.15 -13.75
C ILE A 29 -5.60 -20.50 -14.34
N LYS A 30 -6.01 -20.81 -15.59
CA LYS A 30 -5.57 -22.02 -16.30
C LYS A 30 -4.05 -22.12 -16.38
N ARG A 31 -3.37 -21.06 -16.80
CA ARG A 31 -1.90 -21.04 -16.93
C ARG A 31 -1.20 -21.18 -15.57
N LEU A 32 -1.72 -20.51 -14.53
CA LEU A 32 -1.23 -20.64 -13.16
C LEU A 32 -1.48 -22.04 -12.56
N HIS A 33 -2.56 -22.71 -12.97
CA HIS A 33 -2.82 -24.10 -12.62
C HIS A 33 -1.90 -25.07 -13.38
N GLU A 34 -1.58 -24.78 -14.64
CA GLU A 34 -0.69 -25.57 -15.50
C GLU A 34 0.78 -25.55 -15.05
N THR A 35 1.27 -24.50 -14.36
CA THR A 35 2.61 -24.56 -13.71
C THR A 35 2.62 -25.50 -12.52
N GLY A 36 1.50 -25.59 -11.80
CA GLY A 36 1.35 -26.43 -10.62
C GLY A 36 2.01 -25.88 -9.35
N ASP A 37 2.49 -24.64 -9.32
CA ASP A 37 3.12 -24.05 -8.12
C ASP A 37 2.11 -23.78 -6.99
N PHE A 38 0.87 -23.49 -7.35
CA PHE A 38 -0.17 -23.00 -6.45
C PHE A 38 -1.24 -24.06 -6.13
N SER A 39 -1.90 -23.89 -5.00
CA SER A 39 -3.21 -24.48 -4.71
C SER A 39 -4.26 -23.43 -5.05
N ILE A 40 -5.16 -23.70 -5.99
CA ILE A 40 -6.05 -22.69 -6.57
C ILE A 40 -7.51 -22.95 -6.18
N ALA A 41 -8.21 -21.89 -5.83
CA ALA A 41 -9.66 -21.84 -5.76
C ALA A 41 -10.24 -20.62 -6.50
N GLU A 42 -11.50 -20.73 -6.91
CA GLU A 42 -12.27 -19.66 -7.56
C GLU A 42 -13.62 -19.46 -6.87
N LEU A 43 -13.97 -18.21 -6.55
CA LEU A 43 -15.30 -17.78 -6.13
C LEU A 43 -16.03 -17.16 -7.34
N GLY A 44 -16.78 -17.98 -8.06
CA GLY A 44 -17.37 -17.65 -9.35
C GLY A 44 -18.77 -17.05 -9.28
N SER A 45 -18.90 -15.78 -9.65
CA SER A 45 -20.20 -15.11 -9.80
C SER A 45 -21.01 -15.62 -10.99
N TYR A 46 -22.34 -15.62 -10.82
CA TYR A 46 -23.34 -16.09 -11.79
C TYR A 46 -23.38 -17.60 -12.10
N ALA A 47 -22.52 -18.42 -11.47
CA ALA A 47 -22.71 -19.86 -11.39
C ALA A 47 -23.56 -20.23 -10.16
N SER A 48 -24.45 -21.21 -10.31
CA SER A 48 -25.20 -21.79 -9.19
C SER A 48 -24.56 -23.05 -8.64
N ASP A 49 -24.74 -23.35 -7.35
CA ASP A 49 -24.57 -24.71 -6.85
C ASP A 49 -25.31 -25.69 -7.78
N GLY A 50 -24.61 -26.70 -8.32
CA GLY A 50 -25.17 -27.67 -9.27
C GLY A 50 -25.07 -27.31 -10.77
N ASP A 51 -24.45 -26.20 -11.17
CA ASP A 51 -24.17 -25.93 -12.60
C ASP A 51 -23.19 -27.00 -13.16
N PRO A 52 -23.55 -27.72 -14.24
CA PRO A 52 -22.71 -28.80 -14.78
C PRO A 52 -21.37 -28.30 -15.34
N GLN A 53 -21.25 -27.02 -15.71
CA GLN A 53 -20.00 -26.45 -16.24
C GLN A 53 -18.88 -26.43 -15.18
N ILE A 54 -19.24 -26.44 -13.88
CA ILE A 54 -18.29 -26.54 -12.76
C ILE A 54 -17.44 -27.83 -12.88
N GLN A 55 -17.98 -28.91 -13.45
CA GLN A 55 -17.25 -30.16 -13.66
C GLN A 55 -16.13 -30.06 -14.72
N SER A 56 -16.10 -28.99 -15.51
CA SER A 56 -15.03 -28.72 -16.49
C SER A 56 -13.88 -27.87 -15.92
N VAL A 57 -14.04 -27.34 -14.70
CA VAL A 57 -13.03 -26.52 -14.02
C VAL A 57 -12.06 -27.44 -13.24
N PRO A 58 -10.74 -27.39 -13.47
CA PRO A 58 -9.79 -28.31 -12.84
C PRO A 58 -9.33 -27.88 -11.42
N TRP A 59 -9.58 -26.63 -11.01
CA TRP A 59 -9.31 -26.11 -9.67
C TRP A 59 -10.55 -26.12 -8.75
N LYS A 60 -10.38 -25.85 -7.45
CA LYS A 60 -11.51 -25.89 -6.48
C LYS A 60 -12.47 -24.72 -6.75
N PHE A 61 -13.68 -25.01 -7.20
CA PHE A 61 -14.63 -23.98 -7.60
C PHE A 61 -15.78 -23.82 -6.59
N TYR A 62 -16.07 -22.57 -6.23
CA TYR A 62 -17.16 -22.17 -5.36
C TYR A 62 -18.14 -21.28 -6.14
N PRO A 63 -19.32 -21.79 -6.55
CA PRO A 63 -20.35 -20.94 -7.15
C PRO A 63 -20.85 -19.92 -6.12
N VAL A 64 -21.26 -18.74 -6.57
CA VAL A 64 -21.80 -17.68 -5.70
C VAL A 64 -23.31 -17.78 -5.51
N GLN A 65 -24.05 -18.25 -6.53
CA GLN A 65 -25.50 -18.35 -6.47
C GLN A 65 -25.91 -19.68 -5.81
N PRO A 66 -26.91 -19.69 -4.91
CA PRO A 66 -27.40 -20.93 -4.32
C PRO A 66 -28.14 -21.81 -5.34
N HIS A 67 -28.27 -23.11 -5.05
CA HIS A 67 -29.00 -24.05 -5.89
C HIS A 67 -30.43 -23.53 -6.20
N PRO A 68 -30.94 -23.63 -7.44
CA PRO A 68 -32.26 -23.07 -7.81
C PRO A 68 -33.44 -23.56 -6.96
N ASN A 69 -33.37 -24.80 -6.45
CA ASN A 69 -34.43 -25.40 -5.64
C ASN A 69 -34.45 -24.93 -4.17
N ASP A 70 -33.38 -24.31 -3.64
CA ASP A 70 -33.39 -23.79 -2.27
C ASP A 70 -34.03 -22.39 -2.23
N GLN A 71 -35.35 -22.38 -1.99
CA GLN A 71 -36.11 -21.14 -1.94
C GLN A 71 -35.66 -20.19 -0.82
N ARG A 72 -35.14 -20.69 0.31
CA ARG A 72 -34.68 -19.85 1.43
C ARG A 72 -33.36 -19.18 1.09
N ALA A 73 -32.39 -19.94 0.56
CA ALA A 73 -31.13 -19.37 0.10
C ALA A 73 -31.34 -18.42 -1.09
N GLN A 74 -32.26 -18.72 -2.02
CA GLN A 74 -32.63 -17.82 -3.12
C GLN A 74 -33.26 -16.50 -2.64
N GLN A 75 -34.05 -16.52 -1.55
CA GLN A 75 -34.59 -15.29 -0.93
C GLN A 75 -33.49 -14.45 -0.30
N ILE A 76 -32.59 -15.06 0.47
CA ILE A 76 -31.42 -14.37 1.07
C ILE A 76 -30.52 -13.79 -0.02
N PHE A 77 -30.16 -14.58 -1.03
CA PHE A 77 -29.32 -14.15 -2.16
C PHE A 77 -29.86 -12.90 -2.88
N ARG A 78 -31.19 -12.71 -2.92
CA ARG A 78 -31.86 -11.58 -3.57
C ARG A 78 -32.08 -10.38 -2.62
N SER A 79 -31.81 -10.50 -1.32
CA SER A 79 -32.07 -9.42 -0.36
C SER A 79 -31.04 -8.29 -0.39
N LYS A 80 -29.84 -8.52 -0.96
CA LYS A 80 -28.78 -7.50 -1.10
C LYS A 80 -28.08 -7.63 -2.47
N PRO A 81 -28.00 -6.56 -3.29
CA PRO A 81 -27.42 -6.65 -4.64
C PRO A 81 -25.97 -7.16 -4.70
N THR A 82 -25.15 -6.89 -3.68
CA THR A 82 -23.75 -7.35 -3.62
C THR A 82 -23.57 -8.84 -3.37
N TYR A 83 -24.63 -9.56 -2.97
CA TYR A 83 -24.56 -11.01 -2.78
C TYR A 83 -24.32 -11.77 -4.10
N GLN A 84 -24.74 -11.21 -5.24
CA GLN A 84 -24.43 -11.79 -6.57
C GLN A 84 -22.93 -11.76 -6.91
N PHE A 85 -22.15 -10.90 -6.23
CA PHE A 85 -20.71 -10.77 -6.39
C PHE A 85 -19.90 -11.65 -5.43
N GLY A 86 -20.54 -12.28 -4.43
CA GLY A 86 -19.91 -13.26 -3.54
C GLY A 86 -19.92 -12.91 -2.06
N GLU A 87 -20.35 -11.70 -1.65
CA GLU A 87 -20.28 -11.22 -0.26
C GLU A 87 -20.90 -12.20 0.75
N ASN A 88 -22.02 -12.86 0.43
CA ASN A 88 -22.68 -13.82 1.32
C ASN A 88 -22.01 -15.21 1.39
N ARG A 89 -21.08 -15.53 0.48
CA ARG A 89 -20.33 -16.80 0.43
C ARG A 89 -18.87 -16.65 0.87
N PHE A 90 -18.30 -15.44 0.78
CA PHE A 90 -16.86 -15.20 0.91
C PHE A 90 -16.26 -15.66 2.25
N ASP A 91 -16.86 -15.28 3.37
CA ASP A 91 -16.32 -15.64 4.70
C ASP A 91 -16.41 -17.16 4.96
N ASP A 92 -17.39 -17.86 4.38
CA ASP A 92 -17.48 -19.33 4.43
C ASP A 92 -16.42 -20.01 3.57
N VAL A 93 -16.20 -19.49 2.36
CA VAL A 93 -15.15 -19.98 1.45
C VAL A 93 -13.75 -19.74 2.04
N CYS A 94 -13.56 -18.63 2.77
CA CYS A 94 -12.35 -18.38 3.55
C CYS A 94 -12.10 -19.45 4.62
N ILE A 95 -13.13 -19.90 5.35
CA ILE A 95 -12.99 -20.95 6.37
C ILE A 95 -12.64 -22.32 5.75
N ASP A 96 -13.30 -22.69 4.66
CA ASP A 96 -13.12 -24.02 4.03
C ASP A 96 -11.82 -24.12 3.19
N PHE A 97 -11.48 -23.08 2.41
CA PHE A 97 -10.25 -23.10 1.61
C PHE A 97 -9.01 -22.74 2.44
N LYS A 98 -9.16 -21.76 3.36
CA LYS A 98 -8.07 -21.13 4.12
C LYS A 98 -7.05 -20.46 3.19
N PRO A 99 -7.43 -19.43 2.41
CA PRO A 99 -6.56 -18.78 1.43
C PRO A 99 -5.38 -18.07 2.10
N ASP A 100 -4.21 -18.24 1.51
CA ASP A 100 -3.02 -17.48 1.87
C ASP A 100 -3.01 -16.11 1.14
N LEU A 101 -3.56 -16.09 -0.09
CA LEU A 101 -3.77 -14.90 -0.91
C LEU A 101 -5.22 -14.84 -1.44
N VAL A 102 -5.78 -13.63 -1.53
CA VAL A 102 -7.10 -13.37 -2.11
C VAL A 102 -6.95 -12.37 -3.25
N VAL A 103 -7.52 -12.66 -4.43
CA VAL A 103 -7.29 -11.87 -5.65
C VAL A 103 -8.61 -11.48 -6.30
N GLY A 104 -8.90 -10.17 -6.35
CA GLY A 104 -10.07 -9.60 -7.05
C GLY A 104 -9.73 -9.01 -8.42
N LEU A 105 -10.71 -8.98 -9.32
CA LEU A 105 -10.60 -8.46 -10.70
C LEU A 105 -11.96 -7.98 -11.20
N ARG A 106 -12.58 -7.02 -10.52
CA ARG A 106 -13.86 -6.42 -10.90
C ARG A 106 -13.90 -4.94 -10.52
N ASP A 107 -15.01 -4.28 -10.86
CA ASP A 107 -15.29 -2.90 -10.43
C ASP A 107 -15.34 -2.80 -8.89
N TRP A 108 -15.01 -1.63 -8.34
CA TRP A 108 -14.92 -1.40 -6.89
C TRP A 108 -16.14 -1.92 -6.10
N TRP A 109 -17.35 -1.65 -6.61
CA TRP A 109 -18.61 -2.04 -5.96
C TRP A 109 -18.90 -3.56 -5.99
N MET A 110 -18.12 -4.35 -6.73
CA MET A 110 -18.22 -5.81 -6.75
C MET A 110 -17.30 -6.48 -5.72
N ASP A 111 -16.12 -5.92 -5.47
CA ASP A 111 -15.05 -6.55 -4.67
C ASP A 111 -14.81 -5.88 -3.29
N GLU A 112 -15.31 -4.66 -3.04
CA GLU A 112 -15.10 -3.92 -1.78
C GLU A 112 -15.42 -4.73 -0.50
N PHE A 113 -16.36 -5.69 -0.58
CA PHE A 113 -16.72 -6.53 0.57
C PHE A 113 -15.53 -7.30 1.16
N ILE A 114 -14.49 -7.58 0.36
CA ILE A 114 -13.27 -8.27 0.79
C ILE A 114 -12.55 -7.45 1.89
N LEU A 115 -12.55 -6.12 1.77
CA LEU A 115 -11.94 -5.20 2.74
C LEU A 115 -12.74 -5.07 4.05
N ARG A 116 -14.03 -5.42 4.01
CA ARG A 116 -14.92 -5.49 5.18
C ARG A 116 -14.97 -6.88 5.83
N SER A 117 -14.32 -7.89 5.28
CA SER A 117 -14.33 -9.24 5.85
C SER A 117 -13.69 -9.28 7.25
N PRO A 118 -14.31 -9.99 8.21
CA PRO A 118 -13.69 -10.37 9.49
C PRO A 118 -12.30 -11.00 9.37
N PHE A 119 -12.00 -11.63 8.22
CA PHE A 119 -10.76 -12.32 7.94
C PHE A 119 -9.74 -11.50 7.13
N ARG A 120 -9.97 -10.21 6.84
CA ARG A 120 -8.99 -9.35 6.14
C ARG A 120 -7.59 -9.32 6.79
N LYS A 121 -7.53 -9.57 8.10
CA LYS A 121 -6.32 -9.70 8.93
C LYS A 121 -5.59 -11.06 8.81
N ASN A 122 -6.19 -12.07 8.17
CA ASN A 122 -5.64 -13.43 8.06
C ASN A 122 -4.68 -13.58 6.87
N PHE A 123 -4.31 -12.48 6.20
CA PHE A 123 -3.32 -12.41 5.13
C PHE A 123 -2.58 -11.05 5.17
N LYS A 124 -1.25 -11.08 5.29
CA LYS A 124 -0.29 -9.96 5.14
C LYS A 124 1.14 -10.46 4.78
N PHE A 125 2.13 -10.14 5.61
CA PHE A 125 3.51 -9.67 5.36
C PHE A 125 4.32 -9.70 6.69
N CYS A 126 5.66 -9.63 6.69
CA CYS A 126 6.54 -9.68 7.89
C CYS A 126 7.97 -9.07 7.76
N PHE A 127 8.77 -9.15 8.85
CA PHE A 127 10.15 -8.63 9.09
C PHE A 127 11.07 -9.69 9.71
N ASP A 128 12.38 -9.48 9.91
CA ASP A 128 13.21 -10.38 10.75
C ASP A 128 13.05 -10.15 12.27
N GLY A 129 13.18 -11.21 13.09
CA GLY A 129 13.03 -11.10 14.55
C GLY A 129 14.01 -10.16 15.27
N ARG A 130 15.21 -9.97 14.72
CA ARG A 130 16.21 -9.03 15.27
C ARG A 130 15.95 -7.59 14.82
N THR A 131 15.09 -7.35 13.83
CA THR A 131 14.84 -6.01 13.29
C THR A 131 14.46 -5.04 14.42
N PRO A 132 15.22 -3.94 14.62
CA PRO A 132 14.99 -3.03 15.74
C PRO A 132 13.82 -2.09 15.44
N VAL A 133 12.82 -2.12 16.31
CA VAL A 133 11.66 -1.22 16.32
C VAL A 133 11.97 0.00 17.18
N LEU A 134 11.83 1.20 16.61
CA LEU A 134 12.00 2.44 17.37
C LEU A 134 10.81 2.73 18.29
N THR A 135 10.99 2.55 19.59
CA THR A 135 10.01 2.93 20.63
C THR A 135 10.36 4.29 21.25
N PRO A 136 9.44 4.97 21.96
CA PRO A 136 9.75 6.16 22.74
C PRO A 136 10.93 5.97 23.70
N HIS A 137 11.17 4.75 24.18
CA HIS A 137 12.14 4.41 25.22
C HIS A 137 13.42 3.71 24.70
N GLY A 138 13.71 3.77 23.39
CA GLY A 138 14.85 3.11 22.73
C GLY A 138 14.43 2.10 21.66
N HIS A 139 15.39 1.38 21.07
CA HIS A 139 15.09 0.24 20.21
C HIS A 139 14.54 -0.93 21.05
N LYS A 140 13.69 -1.73 20.42
CA LYS A 140 13.26 -3.04 20.90
C LYS A 140 13.22 -3.96 19.70
N GLN A 141 13.86 -5.13 19.74
CA GLN A 141 13.73 -6.13 18.68
C GLN A 141 12.24 -6.44 18.48
N ILE A 142 11.78 -6.57 17.23
CA ILE A 142 10.37 -6.82 16.91
C ILE A 142 9.86 -8.11 17.58
N SER A 143 10.71 -9.12 17.75
CA SER A 143 10.40 -10.36 18.50
C SER A 143 10.00 -10.14 19.97
N ASN A 144 10.35 -8.98 20.53
CA ASN A 144 10.19 -8.65 21.94
C ASN A 144 9.15 -7.54 22.16
N ILE A 145 8.55 -6.97 21.10
CA ILE A 145 7.43 -6.02 21.20
C ILE A 145 6.18 -6.75 21.68
N ASN A 146 5.39 -6.08 22.54
CA ASN A 146 4.12 -6.57 23.06
C ASN A 146 2.96 -5.68 22.61
N ILE A 147 1.76 -6.26 22.56
CA ILE A 147 0.52 -5.50 22.41
C ILE A 147 0.40 -4.49 23.56
N GLY A 148 0.18 -3.21 23.23
CA GLY A 148 0.15 -2.08 24.16
C GLY A 148 1.45 -1.29 24.28
N ASP A 149 2.57 -1.77 23.70
CA ASP A 149 3.78 -0.95 23.53
C ASP A 149 3.50 0.25 22.60
N MET A 150 4.33 1.29 22.71
CA MET A 150 4.30 2.46 21.81
C MET A 150 5.50 2.41 20.84
N VAL A 151 5.29 2.82 19.59
CA VAL A 151 6.30 2.79 18.50
C VAL A 151 6.27 4.10 17.71
N LEU A 152 7.39 4.58 17.18
CA LEU A 152 7.41 5.84 16.40
C LEU A 152 6.89 5.57 14.98
N SER A 153 6.05 6.44 14.42
CA SER A 153 5.38 6.28 13.11
C SER A 153 5.96 7.20 12.01
N MET A 154 5.61 6.96 10.74
CA MET A 154 6.18 7.69 9.59
C MET A 154 5.81 9.18 9.52
N ASP A 155 4.76 9.60 10.22
CA ASP A 155 4.38 11.00 10.42
C ASP A 155 5.17 11.69 11.57
N GLY A 156 6.04 10.96 12.26
CA GLY A 156 6.83 11.43 13.39
C GLY A 156 6.10 11.34 14.76
N MET A 157 4.89 10.78 14.82
CA MET A 157 4.14 10.57 16.07
C MET A 157 4.55 9.29 16.80
N CYS A 158 4.00 9.06 18.00
CA CYS A 158 4.19 7.83 18.78
C CYS A 158 2.90 6.99 18.77
N ASP A 159 2.91 5.98 17.92
CA ASP A 159 1.84 5.05 17.57
C ASP A 159 1.57 4.00 18.69
N ARG A 160 0.40 3.36 18.87
CA ARG A 160 0.27 2.16 19.77
C ARG A 160 0.25 0.85 18.99
N VAL A 161 0.93 -0.19 19.47
CA VAL A 161 0.86 -1.56 18.95
C VAL A 161 -0.42 -2.27 19.43
N VAL A 162 -1.23 -2.77 18.50
CA VAL A 162 -2.50 -3.48 18.75
C VAL A 162 -2.47 -4.98 18.43
N ALA A 163 -1.49 -5.46 17.64
CA ALA A 163 -1.24 -6.89 17.41
C ALA A 163 0.25 -7.15 17.06
N THR A 164 0.70 -8.40 17.18
CA THR A 164 2.05 -8.88 16.85
C THR A 164 1.98 -10.26 16.17
N SER A 165 2.95 -10.61 15.30
CA SER A 165 3.03 -11.90 14.59
C SER A 165 4.43 -12.54 14.63
N GLN A 166 4.54 -13.81 14.22
CA GLN A 166 5.80 -14.56 14.03
C GLN A 166 5.62 -15.77 13.08
N HIS A 167 6.54 -15.96 12.14
CA HIS A 167 6.62 -17.08 11.20
C HIS A 167 8.09 -17.40 10.87
N LYS A 168 8.38 -18.25 9.87
CA LYS A 168 9.74 -18.69 9.51
C LYS A 168 10.00 -18.60 8.01
N THR A 169 11.19 -18.17 7.59
CA THR A 169 11.55 -17.93 6.17
C THR A 169 12.81 -18.67 5.72
N ASP A 170 12.85 -18.94 4.41
CA ASP A 170 13.95 -19.48 3.61
C ASP A 170 14.46 -18.48 2.53
N LYS A 171 13.98 -17.23 2.52
CA LYS A 171 14.46 -16.16 1.62
C LYS A 171 15.90 -15.71 1.93
N THR A 172 16.53 -15.05 0.95
CA THR A 172 17.79 -14.33 1.16
C THR A 172 17.58 -13.13 2.09
N MET A 173 18.50 -12.95 3.04
CA MET A 173 18.49 -11.83 3.99
C MET A 173 19.44 -10.73 3.53
N CYS A 174 18.94 -9.50 3.44
CA CYS A 174 19.76 -8.30 3.29
C CYS A 174 20.22 -7.76 4.65
N ALA A 175 21.42 -7.20 4.69
CA ALA A 175 21.96 -6.40 5.78
C ALA A 175 22.44 -5.06 5.22
N ILE A 176 21.68 -3.99 5.46
CA ILE A 176 21.95 -2.65 4.93
C ILE A 176 22.58 -1.78 6.02
N ARG A 177 23.79 -1.26 5.79
CA ARG A 177 24.51 -0.41 6.75
C ARG A 177 24.31 1.09 6.45
N PRO A 178 23.67 1.88 7.33
CA PRO A 178 23.63 3.34 7.18
C PRO A 178 24.98 3.99 7.52
N SER A 179 25.37 5.05 6.80
CA SER A 179 26.70 5.69 6.94
C SER A 179 27.00 6.36 8.29
N VAL A 180 25.99 6.54 9.15
CA VAL A 180 26.11 7.24 10.45
C VAL A 180 25.59 6.39 11.63
N TRP A 181 25.27 5.11 11.37
CA TRP A 181 24.67 4.21 12.36
C TRP A 181 25.53 2.97 12.61
N PHE A 182 25.44 2.42 13.82
CA PHE A 182 26.30 1.32 14.29
C PHE A 182 25.69 -0.08 14.09
N GLU A 183 24.39 -0.16 13.76
CA GLU A 183 23.68 -1.42 13.48
C GLU A 183 23.41 -1.59 11.97
N ASP A 184 23.22 -2.84 11.55
CA ASP A 184 22.70 -3.17 10.22
C ASP A 184 21.18 -3.27 10.25
N ILE A 185 20.56 -2.83 9.16
CA ILE A 185 19.15 -3.04 8.88
C ILE A 185 19.00 -4.44 8.27
N HIS A 186 18.44 -5.37 9.04
CA HIS A 186 18.13 -6.72 8.57
C HIS A 186 16.68 -6.83 8.08
N CYS A 187 16.52 -7.30 6.84
CA CYS A 187 15.26 -7.52 6.13
C CYS A 187 15.43 -8.60 5.04
N THR A 188 14.36 -9.05 4.39
CA THR A 188 14.45 -9.92 3.20
C THR A 188 14.84 -9.10 1.96
N GLU A 189 15.26 -9.78 0.88
CA GLU A 189 15.70 -9.10 -0.35
C GLU A 189 14.58 -8.36 -1.11
N ASP A 190 13.33 -8.79 -0.98
CA ASP A 190 12.13 -8.17 -1.56
C ASP A 190 11.48 -7.10 -0.67
N HIS A 191 12.10 -6.80 0.47
CA HIS A 191 11.58 -5.88 1.47
C HIS A 191 11.69 -4.41 1.02
N ARG A 192 10.59 -3.65 1.01
CA ARG A 192 10.56 -2.27 0.48
C ARG A 192 10.91 -1.20 1.51
N LEU A 193 12.01 -0.48 1.31
CA LEU A 193 12.45 0.64 2.14
C LEU A 193 12.13 2.00 1.49
N MET A 194 11.87 3.03 2.31
CA MET A 194 11.71 4.41 1.81
C MET A 194 13.09 5.02 1.53
N ALA A 195 13.41 5.17 0.25
CA ALA A 195 14.74 5.54 -0.22
C ALA A 195 14.73 6.51 -1.41
N ILE A 196 15.87 7.16 -1.63
CA ILE A 196 16.19 7.94 -2.83
C ILE A 196 17.36 7.23 -3.52
N LYS A 197 17.20 6.86 -4.80
CA LYS A 197 18.30 6.34 -5.63
C LYS A 197 19.29 7.47 -5.96
N ASP A 198 20.60 7.22 -5.89
CA ASP A 198 21.59 8.25 -6.28
C ASP A 198 21.64 8.41 -7.81
N SER A 199 21.08 9.50 -8.33
CA SER A 199 21.15 9.90 -9.74
C SER A 199 22.49 10.55 -10.14
N GLY A 200 23.49 10.53 -9.25
CA GLY A 200 24.85 10.99 -9.52
C GLY A 200 25.05 12.50 -9.42
N ARG A 201 25.97 13.04 -10.21
CA ARG A 201 26.35 14.47 -10.14
C ARG A 201 25.47 15.33 -11.04
N GLN A 202 24.58 16.08 -10.43
CA GLN A 202 23.64 16.97 -11.12
C GLN A 202 24.21 18.40 -11.28
N TRP A 203 23.97 19.03 -12.43
CA TRP A 203 24.56 20.32 -12.80
C TRP A 203 23.59 21.50 -12.61
N ASP A 204 23.98 22.45 -11.78
CA ASP A 204 23.33 23.75 -11.57
C ASP A 204 23.79 24.71 -12.67
N LYS A 205 22.91 24.93 -13.66
CA LYS A 205 23.18 25.81 -14.80
C LYS A 205 23.31 27.27 -14.39
N ASP A 206 22.57 27.71 -13.38
CA ASP A 206 22.47 29.11 -12.98
C ASP A 206 23.66 29.53 -12.10
N LYS A 207 24.17 28.60 -11.28
CA LYS A 207 25.37 28.80 -10.45
C LYS A 207 26.66 28.24 -11.08
N ASN A 208 26.58 27.71 -12.30
CA ASN A 208 27.71 27.16 -13.07
C ASN A 208 28.58 26.15 -12.27
N LYS A 209 27.92 25.25 -11.52
CA LYS A 209 28.57 24.25 -10.66
C LYS A 209 27.77 22.94 -10.62
N TYR A 210 28.34 21.89 -10.06
CA TYR A 210 27.54 20.74 -9.62
C TYR A 210 26.82 21.07 -8.31
N PHE A 211 25.57 20.61 -8.17
CA PHE A 211 24.88 20.57 -6.89
C PHE A 211 25.65 19.68 -5.91
N THR A 212 25.70 20.05 -4.63
CA THR A 212 26.02 19.09 -3.57
C THR A 212 24.81 18.20 -3.27
N SER A 213 25.01 16.99 -2.74
CA SER A 213 23.91 16.07 -2.45
C SER A 213 22.84 16.68 -1.53
N SER A 214 23.25 17.52 -0.58
CA SER A 214 22.38 18.28 0.31
C SER A 214 21.67 19.49 -0.31
N GLU A 215 22.07 19.93 -1.51
CA GLU A 215 21.36 20.97 -2.28
C GLU A 215 20.36 20.38 -3.30
N TYR A 216 20.44 19.08 -3.58
CA TYR A 216 19.61 18.41 -4.60
C TYR A 216 18.62 17.42 -3.97
N TYR A 217 19.11 16.48 -3.15
CA TYR A 217 18.28 15.42 -2.58
C TYR A 217 17.55 15.87 -1.30
N ASN A 218 16.22 15.77 -1.35
CA ASN A 218 15.30 16.09 -0.27
C ASN A 218 14.24 14.97 -0.13
N ALA A 219 13.49 14.96 0.98
CA ALA A 219 12.60 13.83 1.28
C ALA A 219 11.34 13.71 0.39
N GLU A 220 11.06 14.68 -0.50
CA GLU A 220 9.98 14.55 -1.50
C GLU A 220 10.40 13.72 -2.72
N MET A 221 11.70 13.45 -2.89
CA MET A 221 12.25 12.61 -3.96
C MET A 221 12.27 11.11 -3.62
N ALA A 222 11.60 10.73 -2.53
CA ALA A 222 11.64 9.39 -1.97
C ALA A 222 10.61 8.46 -2.62
N SER A 223 10.97 7.18 -2.74
CA SER A 223 10.08 6.13 -3.20
C SER A 223 10.30 4.84 -2.41
N TRP A 224 9.37 3.90 -2.55
CA TRP A 224 9.54 2.54 -2.04
C TRP A 224 10.47 1.76 -2.98
N VAL A 225 11.61 1.30 -2.46
CA VAL A 225 12.63 0.55 -3.22
C VAL A 225 12.90 -0.76 -2.49
N GLU A 226 12.91 -1.90 -3.20
CA GLU A 226 13.19 -3.21 -2.60
C GLU A 226 14.67 -3.33 -2.21
N ALA A 227 14.95 -4.09 -1.14
CA ALA A 227 16.30 -4.20 -0.59
C ALA A 227 17.31 -4.75 -1.60
N LYS A 228 16.89 -5.62 -2.53
CA LYS A 228 17.67 -6.12 -3.67
C LYS A 228 18.04 -5.06 -4.71
N ASP A 229 17.24 -3.99 -4.80
CA ASP A 229 17.41 -2.89 -5.76
C ASP A 229 18.16 -1.69 -5.13
N LEU A 230 18.51 -1.77 -3.84
CA LEU A 230 19.37 -0.81 -3.16
C LEU A 230 20.85 -1.14 -3.36
N SER A 231 21.64 -0.09 -3.45
CA SER A 231 23.09 -0.14 -3.67
C SER A 231 23.80 0.80 -2.70
N GLU A 232 25.13 0.67 -2.60
CA GLU A 232 25.95 1.68 -1.92
C GLU A 232 25.66 3.07 -2.48
N HIS A 233 25.76 4.08 -1.62
CA HIS A 233 25.50 5.50 -1.93
C HIS A 233 24.03 5.91 -2.09
N ASP A 234 23.07 5.00 -2.33
CA ASP A 234 21.63 5.33 -2.21
C ASP A 234 21.29 5.84 -0.80
N MET A 235 20.15 6.51 -0.63
CA MET A 235 19.84 7.28 0.59
C MET A 235 18.56 6.82 1.27
N LEU A 236 18.66 6.48 2.56
CA LEU A 236 17.53 6.20 3.46
C LEU A 236 17.04 7.48 4.15
N ILE A 237 15.78 7.49 4.56
CA ILE A 237 15.14 8.65 5.21
C ILE A 237 14.61 8.30 6.59
N PHE A 238 14.94 9.14 7.56
CA PHE A 238 14.36 9.14 8.90
C PHE A 238 13.52 10.41 9.06
N PRO A 239 12.19 10.31 9.25
CA PRO A 239 11.32 11.48 9.34
C PRO A 239 11.57 12.27 10.63
N ARG A 240 11.19 13.54 10.62
CA ARG A 240 11.31 14.42 11.78
C ARG A 240 10.38 13.99 12.92
N GLU A 241 10.95 13.58 14.06
CA GLU A 241 10.18 13.28 15.28
C GLU A 241 9.38 14.52 15.76
N ILE A 242 8.07 14.34 15.96
CA ILE A 242 7.18 15.36 16.53
C ILE A 242 7.11 15.12 18.05
N PRO A 243 7.63 16.04 18.89
CA PRO A 243 7.67 15.83 20.33
C PRO A 243 6.27 15.85 20.95
N LEU A 244 6.01 14.92 21.87
CA LEU A 244 4.80 14.93 22.69
C LEU A 244 4.78 16.16 23.61
N LYS A 245 3.60 16.56 24.07
CA LYS A 245 3.40 17.79 24.85
C LYS A 245 4.32 17.87 26.07
N ALA A 246 5.29 18.79 26.01
CA ALA A 246 6.29 19.01 27.06
C ALA A 246 5.67 19.20 28.45
N LYS A 247 6.22 18.48 29.45
CA LYS A 247 5.90 18.73 30.86
C LYS A 247 6.70 19.96 31.31
N LYS A 248 6.02 20.94 31.91
CA LYS A 248 6.70 22.09 32.53
C LYS A 248 7.21 21.78 33.93
N ASN A 249 6.54 20.91 34.67
CA ASN A 249 6.88 20.52 36.04
C ASN A 249 6.79 18.99 36.22
N ILE A 250 7.52 18.44 37.19
CA ILE A 250 7.39 17.07 37.71
C ILE A 250 6.94 17.09 39.18
N SER A 251 6.39 15.97 39.68
CA SER A 251 5.96 15.81 41.08
C SER A 251 6.78 14.72 41.76
N LEU A 252 7.63 15.05 42.74
CA LEU A 252 8.45 14.08 43.49
C LEU A 252 7.62 12.95 44.10
N SER A 253 6.40 13.27 44.56
CA SER A 253 5.45 12.30 45.13
C SER A 253 5.01 11.19 44.15
N LYS A 254 5.32 11.30 42.85
CA LYS A 254 5.03 10.27 41.83
C LYS A 254 6.19 9.29 41.60
N PHE A 255 7.38 9.59 42.10
CA PHE A 255 8.57 8.74 41.97
C PHE A 255 8.81 7.91 43.24
N THR A 256 8.49 8.45 44.42
CA THR A 256 8.58 7.70 45.67
C THR A 256 7.40 6.74 45.87
N LYS A 257 7.71 5.53 46.35
CA LYS A 257 6.72 4.56 46.89
C LYS A 257 6.65 4.58 48.42
N ARG A 258 7.39 5.49 49.07
CA ARG A 258 7.47 5.61 50.52
C ARG A 258 6.24 6.36 51.04
N ALA A 259 5.81 6.04 52.26
CA ALA A 259 4.90 6.93 52.97
C ALA A 259 5.56 8.30 53.13
N ILE A 260 4.79 9.37 52.89
CA ILE A 260 5.25 10.76 53.01
C ILE A 260 4.38 11.53 53.99
N ASP A 261 4.95 12.55 54.62
CA ASP A 261 4.20 13.64 55.23
C ASP A 261 4.14 14.81 54.22
N THR A 262 3.05 15.57 54.26
CA THR A 262 2.76 16.72 53.39
C THR A 262 2.54 17.98 54.22
N ASP A 263 3.15 19.08 53.83
CA ASP A 263 2.93 20.43 54.40
C ASP A 263 2.87 21.43 53.25
N ASN A 264 1.67 21.89 52.89
CA ASN A 264 1.42 22.68 51.69
C ASN A 264 2.04 22.00 50.43
N ASP A 265 2.89 22.71 49.67
CA ASP A 265 3.62 22.16 48.52
C ASP A 265 4.87 21.32 48.91
N LEU A 266 5.20 21.21 50.19
CA LEU A 266 6.36 20.46 50.69
C LEU A 266 6.01 19.01 51.04
N ILE A 267 6.94 18.10 50.76
CA ILE A 267 6.88 16.70 51.18
C ILE A 267 8.17 16.27 51.87
N ARG A 268 8.07 15.28 52.77
CA ARG A 268 9.21 14.56 53.34
C ARG A 268 8.88 13.08 53.50
N PRO A 269 9.88 12.16 53.54
CA PRO A 269 9.63 10.76 53.86
C PRO A 269 9.16 10.61 55.32
N LYS A 270 8.09 9.84 55.52
CA LYS A 270 7.52 9.56 56.84
C LYS A 270 8.40 8.59 57.61
N HIS A 271 8.99 9.04 58.71
CA HIS A 271 9.97 8.26 59.48
C HIS A 271 9.79 8.45 60.98
N LYS A 272 9.99 7.38 61.78
CA LYS A 272 9.79 7.38 63.24
C LYS A 272 10.57 8.46 64.01
N SER A 273 11.61 9.04 63.42
CA SER A 273 12.49 10.04 64.04
C SER A 273 12.35 11.47 63.51
N HIS A 274 11.41 11.75 62.60
CA HIS A 274 11.18 13.08 62.00
C HIS A 274 12.35 13.73 61.23
N LYS A 275 13.52 13.07 61.11
CA LYS A 275 14.77 13.62 60.49
C LYS A 275 14.75 13.72 58.95
N GLY A 276 13.59 13.86 58.32
CA GLY A 276 13.49 13.98 56.85
C GLY A 276 13.48 15.44 56.39
N HIS A 277 14.34 15.80 55.43
CA HIS A 277 14.29 17.12 54.79
C HIS A 277 12.96 17.31 54.05
N TRP A 278 12.35 18.49 54.23
CA TRP A 278 11.22 18.95 53.43
C TRP A 278 11.71 19.41 52.05
N LEU A 279 11.02 18.98 51.00
CA LEU A 279 11.31 19.32 49.61
C LEU A 279 10.03 19.75 48.89
N LYS A 280 10.13 20.74 47.99
CA LYS A 280 9.02 21.08 47.08
C LYS A 280 8.63 19.86 46.27
N ASN A 281 7.38 19.41 46.41
CA ASN A 281 6.83 18.31 45.64
C ASN A 281 6.88 18.61 44.14
N CYS A 282 6.52 19.85 43.78
CA CYS A 282 6.56 20.33 42.41
C CYS A 282 7.95 20.91 42.06
N ILE A 283 8.70 20.24 41.18
CA ILE A 283 9.95 20.75 40.60
C ILE A 283 9.66 21.24 39.18
N SER A 284 10.03 22.47 38.87
CA SER A 284 9.95 23.01 37.49
C SER A 284 11.10 22.50 36.64
N ILE A 285 10.79 22.05 35.42
CA ILE A 285 11.78 21.68 34.42
C ILE A 285 12.28 22.97 33.77
N ASN A 286 13.42 23.45 34.24
CA ASN A 286 14.09 24.65 33.74
C ASN A 286 15.54 24.34 33.29
N GLN A 287 16.27 25.36 32.83
CA GLN A 287 17.62 25.21 32.29
C GLN A 287 18.61 24.62 33.31
N ASN A 288 18.52 25.04 34.57
CA ASN A 288 19.36 24.55 35.66
C ASN A 288 19.05 23.08 36.00
N ILE A 289 17.77 22.74 36.18
CA ILE A 289 17.33 21.37 36.44
C ILE A 289 17.69 20.42 35.29
N CYS A 290 17.56 20.85 34.03
CA CYS A 290 18.01 20.05 32.88
C CYS A 290 19.54 19.83 32.89
N ARG A 291 20.33 20.85 33.22
CA ARG A 291 21.80 20.75 33.33
C ARG A 291 22.23 19.81 34.46
N LEU A 292 21.57 19.88 35.63
CA LEU A 292 21.77 18.94 36.75
C LEU A 292 21.43 17.49 36.36
N PHE A 293 20.34 17.28 35.62
CA PHE A 293 20.01 15.97 35.08
C PHE A 293 21.05 15.47 34.06
N GLY A 294 21.64 16.37 33.26
CA GLY A 294 22.75 16.05 32.35
C GLY A 294 24.00 15.58 33.11
N TYR A 295 24.44 16.33 34.12
CA TYR A 295 25.55 15.93 35.00
C TYR A 295 25.27 14.59 35.72
N PHE A 296 24.00 14.27 36.01
CA PHE A 296 23.66 12.96 36.59
C PHE A 296 23.78 11.82 35.57
N ILE A 297 23.34 12.05 34.33
CA ILE A 297 23.49 11.09 33.24
C ILE A 297 24.97 10.79 32.99
N ALA A 298 25.84 11.80 33.07
CA ALA A 298 27.30 11.60 33.04
C ALA A 298 27.86 10.95 34.32
N GLU A 299 28.03 11.75 35.38
CA GLU A 299 28.81 11.37 36.57
C GLU A 299 27.97 11.00 37.81
N GLY A 300 26.64 10.97 37.64
CA GLY A 300 25.68 10.66 38.70
C GLY A 300 25.65 9.18 39.13
N SER A 301 25.43 8.97 40.43
CA SER A 301 25.37 7.67 41.11
C SER A 301 24.38 7.71 42.28
N ILE A 302 23.84 6.56 42.67
CA ILE A 302 22.86 6.43 43.76
C ILE A 302 23.49 5.66 44.93
N GLY A 303 23.39 6.22 46.14
CA GLY A 303 23.73 5.57 47.40
C GLY A 303 22.49 5.22 48.23
N LYS A 304 22.70 4.56 49.38
CA LYS A 304 21.61 4.10 50.29
C LYS A 304 20.68 5.20 50.82
N GLY A 305 21.03 6.48 50.65
CA GLY A 305 20.20 7.63 51.02
C GLY A 305 20.67 8.98 50.47
N SER A 306 21.56 8.97 49.47
CA SER A 306 22.06 10.19 48.81
C SER A 306 22.30 9.96 47.32
N VAL A 307 22.21 11.06 46.57
CA VAL A 307 22.58 11.16 45.16
C VAL A 307 24.01 11.70 45.10
N GLY A 308 24.92 11.07 44.35
CA GLY A 308 26.33 11.46 44.29
C GLY A 308 26.81 11.70 42.86
N PHE A 309 27.46 12.84 42.64
CA PHE A 309 28.17 13.18 41.40
C PHE A 309 29.66 13.08 41.68
N ASN A 310 30.46 12.55 40.76
CA ASN A 310 31.90 12.38 40.93
C ASN A 310 32.62 13.13 39.81
N PHE A 311 33.41 14.14 40.14
CA PHE A 311 34.17 14.92 39.16
C PHE A 311 35.67 14.76 39.41
N CYS A 312 36.51 15.12 38.44
CA CYS A 312 37.91 15.36 38.73
C CYS A 312 38.04 16.52 39.74
N LYS A 313 39.08 16.48 40.58
CA LYS A 313 39.34 17.56 41.56
C LYS A 313 39.53 18.93 40.89
N ASP A 314 39.95 18.94 39.62
CA ASP A 314 40.31 20.12 38.84
C ASP A 314 39.10 20.67 38.02
N GLU A 315 37.92 20.05 38.15
CA GLU A 315 36.65 20.46 37.51
C GLU A 315 35.77 21.30 38.45
N ASP A 316 36.41 22.27 39.12
CA ASP A 316 35.82 23.18 40.11
C ASP A 316 34.52 23.85 39.64
N VAL A 317 34.47 24.32 38.40
CA VAL A 317 33.30 24.98 37.80
C VAL A 317 32.07 24.05 37.75
N PHE A 318 32.24 22.73 37.55
CA PHE A 318 31.12 21.78 37.54
C PHE A 318 30.69 21.41 38.95
N ILE A 319 31.65 21.29 39.86
CA ILE A 319 31.41 21.05 41.29
C ILE A 319 30.59 22.19 41.89
N ASP A 320 30.92 23.45 41.57
CA ASP A 320 30.18 24.62 42.05
C ASP A 320 28.83 24.82 41.34
N ASP A 321 28.73 24.58 40.02
CA ASP A 321 27.46 24.63 39.29
C ASP A 321 26.44 23.60 39.86
N VAL A 322 26.85 22.36 40.12
CA VAL A 322 25.99 21.36 40.79
C VAL A 322 25.56 21.81 42.19
N GLN A 323 26.49 22.33 43.00
CA GLN A 323 26.15 22.85 44.33
C GLN A 323 25.17 24.03 44.26
N GLN A 324 25.37 24.96 43.33
CA GLN A 324 24.52 26.12 43.13
C GLN A 324 23.11 25.71 42.69
N ILE A 325 22.98 24.83 41.69
CA ILE A 325 21.68 24.35 41.21
C ILE A 325 20.91 23.63 42.33
N VAL A 326 21.57 22.72 43.07
CA VAL A 326 20.93 21.98 44.17
C VAL A 326 20.46 22.92 45.30
N LYS A 327 21.23 23.98 45.58
CA LYS A 327 20.86 24.99 46.59
C LYS A 327 19.73 25.91 46.13
N GLN A 328 19.74 26.35 44.88
CA GLN A 328 18.76 27.30 44.33
C GLN A 328 17.43 26.63 43.97
N GLU A 329 17.46 25.52 43.23
CA GLU A 329 16.26 24.88 42.68
C GLU A 329 15.62 23.88 43.65
N LEU A 330 16.45 23.15 44.42
CA LEU A 330 16.00 22.07 45.32
C LEU A 330 16.05 22.44 46.81
N GLY A 331 16.71 23.54 47.19
CA GLY A 331 16.79 24.02 48.58
C GLY A 331 17.64 23.16 49.51
N LEU A 332 18.54 22.33 48.97
CA LEU A 332 19.43 21.47 49.76
C LEU A 332 20.88 21.96 49.75
N ASN A 333 21.64 21.61 50.79
CA ASN A 333 23.09 21.72 50.78
C ASN A 333 23.71 20.39 50.33
N CYS A 334 24.82 20.46 49.60
CA CYS A 334 25.64 19.30 49.28
C CYS A 334 26.71 19.08 50.37
N SER A 335 27.16 17.84 50.53
CA SER A 335 28.45 17.54 51.16
C SER A 335 29.47 17.25 50.06
N VAL A 336 30.61 17.92 50.06
CA VAL A 336 31.72 17.71 49.11
C VAL A 336 32.87 16.98 49.80
N SER A 337 33.44 15.97 49.15
CA SER A 337 34.58 15.21 49.68
C SER A 337 35.53 14.78 48.57
N THR A 338 36.79 15.18 48.63
CA THR A 338 37.83 14.81 47.67
C THR A 338 38.70 13.67 48.19
N HIS A 339 38.97 12.68 47.33
CA HIS A 339 39.87 11.56 47.64
C HIS A 339 40.72 11.21 46.41
N LYS A 340 42.05 11.28 46.55
CA LYS A 340 43.00 11.35 45.42
C LYS A 340 42.58 12.45 44.43
N ASN A 341 42.32 12.11 43.17
CA ASN A 341 41.92 13.05 42.12
C ASN A 341 40.41 13.13 41.88
N VAL A 342 39.57 12.45 42.68
CA VAL A 342 38.10 12.47 42.51
C VAL A 342 37.47 13.29 43.63
N THR A 343 36.68 14.30 43.25
CA THR A 343 35.82 15.07 44.15
C THR A 343 34.37 14.59 44.01
N ARG A 344 33.81 14.09 45.10
CA ARG A 344 32.41 13.66 45.16
C ARG A 344 31.53 14.76 45.76
N VAL A 345 30.49 15.16 45.03
CA VAL A 345 29.40 16.02 45.51
C VAL A 345 28.21 15.13 45.86
N SER A 346 27.76 15.14 47.11
CA SER A 346 26.70 14.25 47.62
C SER A 346 25.50 15.02 48.20
N VAL A 347 24.30 14.69 47.72
CA VAL A 347 23.03 15.31 48.10
C VAL A 347 22.19 14.32 48.92
N CYS A 348 22.04 14.57 50.22
CA CYS A 348 21.40 13.64 51.15
C CYS A 348 19.86 13.76 51.13
N SER A 349 19.21 13.13 50.15
CA SER A 349 17.75 12.98 50.12
C SER A 349 17.31 11.66 49.51
N VAL A 350 16.54 10.87 50.28
CA VAL A 350 15.89 9.64 49.78
C VAL A 350 14.80 9.92 48.74
N LEU A 351 14.19 11.11 48.74
CA LEU A 351 13.21 11.50 47.71
C LEU A 351 13.89 11.86 46.38
N LEU A 352 15.12 12.40 46.44
CA LEU A 352 15.93 12.58 45.24
C LEU A 352 16.51 11.25 44.77
N VAL A 353 16.90 10.34 45.67
CA VAL A 353 17.23 8.95 45.29
C VAL A 353 16.08 8.30 44.52
N ASP A 354 14.85 8.38 45.03
CA ASP A 354 13.67 7.81 44.36
C ASP A 354 13.36 8.48 43.00
N LEU A 355 13.64 9.78 42.83
CA LEU A 355 13.56 10.47 41.53
C LEU A 355 14.66 9.99 40.57
N PHE A 356 15.91 10.01 41.01
CA PHE A 356 17.07 9.70 40.18
C PHE A 356 17.17 8.21 39.82
N ASP A 357 16.50 7.33 40.57
CA ASP A 357 16.30 5.91 40.19
C ASP A 357 15.59 5.78 38.82
N SER A 358 14.72 6.73 38.46
CA SER A 358 14.05 6.76 37.14
C SER A 358 14.99 7.06 35.95
N PHE A 359 16.24 7.43 36.21
CA PHE A 359 17.30 7.56 35.21
C PHE A 359 18.07 6.24 35.00
N TYR A 360 17.64 5.13 35.63
CA TYR A 360 18.17 3.80 35.39
C TYR A 360 17.11 2.87 34.80
N LYS A 361 17.51 2.09 33.80
CA LYS A 361 16.72 0.99 33.21
C LYS A 361 17.63 -0.22 33.08
N ASN A 362 17.26 -1.33 33.73
CA ASN A 362 18.07 -2.56 33.81
C ASN A 362 19.53 -2.34 34.28
N LYS A 363 19.74 -1.42 35.24
CA LYS A 363 21.06 -0.96 35.77
C LYS A 363 21.87 -0.03 34.85
N TYR A 364 21.46 0.16 33.60
CA TYR A 364 22.08 1.13 32.68
C TYR A 364 21.42 2.50 32.81
N LYS A 365 22.17 3.57 32.58
CA LYS A 365 21.63 4.94 32.58
C LYS A 365 20.74 5.20 31.36
N CYS A 366 19.73 6.05 31.52
CA CYS A 366 18.83 6.49 30.45
C CYS A 366 18.25 7.89 30.72
N VAL A 367 17.76 8.55 29.68
CA VAL A 367 17.00 9.80 29.76
C VAL A 367 15.52 9.48 30.03
N PRO A 368 14.89 10.01 31.10
CA PRO A 368 13.46 9.84 31.33
C PRO A 368 12.59 10.52 30.26
N ASP A 369 11.42 9.95 29.98
CA ASP A 369 10.51 10.41 28.90
C ASP A 369 10.07 11.88 29.02
N PHE A 370 10.07 12.42 30.24
CA PHE A 370 9.72 13.82 30.48
C PHE A 370 10.80 14.82 30.00
N LEU A 371 12.04 14.37 29.79
CA LEU A 371 13.13 15.14 29.20
C LEU A 371 13.25 14.92 27.70
N MET A 372 12.97 13.70 27.21
CA MET A 372 12.92 13.38 25.77
C MET A 372 11.93 14.24 24.97
N ASN A 373 10.96 14.86 25.66
CA ASN A 373 9.89 15.69 25.10
C ASN A 373 9.98 17.17 25.55
N CYS A 374 11.15 17.63 25.97
CA CYS A 374 11.37 19.05 26.29
C CYS A 374 11.58 19.91 25.03
N ASP A 375 11.39 21.23 25.15
CA ASP A 375 11.72 22.20 24.11
C ASP A 375 13.24 22.21 23.82
N ASN A 376 13.65 22.51 22.59
CA ASN A 376 15.05 22.45 22.17
C ASN A 376 16.04 23.18 23.10
N LYS A 377 15.68 24.35 23.66
CA LYS A 377 16.54 25.09 24.61
C LYS A 377 16.79 24.34 25.93
N LEU A 378 15.84 23.52 26.36
CA LEU A 378 15.97 22.67 27.55
C LEU A 378 16.74 21.39 27.22
N ILE A 379 16.60 20.86 26.00
CA ILE A 379 17.46 19.78 25.47
C ILE A 379 18.91 20.27 25.36
N GLU A 380 19.17 21.49 24.89
CA GLU A 380 20.52 22.09 24.86
C GLU A 380 21.14 22.16 26.26
N CYS A 381 20.35 22.49 27.30
CA CYS A 381 20.83 22.48 28.69
C CYS A 381 21.10 21.06 29.23
N LEU A 382 20.31 20.07 28.82
CA LEU A 382 20.53 18.66 29.16
C LEU A 382 21.82 18.12 28.52
N ILE A 383 21.98 18.38 27.22
CA ILE A 383 23.17 18.02 26.42
C ILE A 383 24.41 18.71 26.98
N ASN A 384 24.33 19.99 27.37
CA ASN A 384 25.40 20.71 28.06
C ASN A 384 25.88 19.95 29.32
N GLY A 385 24.97 19.54 30.20
CA GLY A 385 25.33 18.79 31.42
C GLY A 385 25.92 17.40 31.12
N MET A 386 25.42 16.70 30.09
CA MET A 386 25.96 15.39 29.68
C MET A 386 27.39 15.52 29.13
N PHE A 387 27.61 16.41 28.17
CA PHE A 387 28.91 16.59 27.52
C PHE A 387 29.93 17.35 28.37
N ARG A 388 29.53 18.01 29.46
CA ARG A 388 30.49 18.54 30.45
C ARG A 388 31.14 17.44 31.29
N GLY A 389 30.42 16.33 31.55
CA GLY A 389 30.98 15.15 32.23
C GLY A 389 31.69 14.22 31.23
N ASP A 390 30.96 13.40 30.47
CA ASP A 390 31.56 12.36 29.63
C ASP A 390 32.11 12.86 28.27
N GLY A 391 32.04 14.18 28.00
CA GLY A 391 32.38 14.76 26.70
C GLY A 391 33.85 15.15 26.58
N CYS A 392 34.55 14.52 25.63
CA CYS A 392 35.95 14.79 25.33
C CYS A 392 36.09 15.59 24.03
N VAL A 393 37.05 16.52 23.97
CA VAL A 393 37.46 17.18 22.72
C VAL A 393 38.81 16.62 22.29
N THR A 394 38.87 16.07 21.09
CA THR A 394 40.09 15.51 20.49
C THR A 394 40.46 16.26 19.22
N ASN A 395 41.72 16.68 19.12
CA ASN A 395 42.30 17.21 17.89
C ASN A 395 42.94 16.07 17.10
N THR A 396 42.41 15.79 15.92
CA THR A 396 42.93 14.73 15.04
C THR A 396 44.19 15.19 14.29
N CYS A 397 44.95 14.25 13.73
CA CYS A 397 46.19 14.48 12.97
C CYS A 397 46.06 15.32 11.67
N HIS A 398 44.87 15.89 11.40
CA HIS A 398 44.58 16.76 10.26
C HIS A 398 43.93 18.10 10.70
N GLU A 399 44.20 18.53 11.94
CA GLU A 399 43.71 19.78 12.56
C GLU A 399 42.18 19.87 12.71
N GLN A 400 41.45 18.77 12.50
CA GLN A 400 40.00 18.74 12.71
C GLN A 400 39.68 18.39 14.16
N THR A 401 39.10 19.36 14.85
CA THR A 401 38.51 19.16 16.18
C THR A 401 37.27 18.27 16.07
N THR A 402 37.23 17.24 16.92
CA THR A 402 36.12 16.31 17.08
C THR A 402 35.66 16.35 18.53
N VAL A 403 34.35 16.44 18.76
CA VAL A 403 33.77 16.18 20.09
C VAL A 403 33.36 14.72 20.15
N GLU A 404 33.77 14.03 21.19
CA GLU A 404 33.50 12.61 21.43
C GLU A 404 32.69 12.43 22.71
N TYR A 405 31.78 11.48 22.72
CA TYR A 405 30.99 11.10 23.90
C TYR A 405 30.88 9.58 23.94
N PHE A 406 31.03 8.98 25.12
CA PHE A 406 31.04 7.52 25.29
C PHE A 406 29.98 7.05 26.27
N THR A 407 29.28 5.97 25.97
CA THR A 407 28.37 5.33 26.92
C THR A 407 28.32 3.82 26.77
N ASN A 408 28.24 3.09 27.89
CA ASN A 408 27.99 1.65 27.89
C ASN A 408 26.48 1.30 27.85
N SER A 409 25.60 2.30 27.76
CA SER A 409 24.14 2.12 27.67
C SER A 409 23.65 2.31 26.24
N GLU A 410 23.17 1.22 25.64
CA GLU A 410 22.52 1.19 24.32
C GLU A 410 21.27 2.11 24.29
N ILE A 411 20.49 2.08 25.37
CA ILE A 411 19.31 2.94 25.57
C ILE A 411 19.72 4.41 25.55
N LEU A 412 20.79 4.78 26.29
CA LEU A 412 21.28 6.16 26.31
C LEU A 412 21.88 6.58 24.96
N CYS A 413 22.55 5.66 24.24
CA CYS A 413 23.04 5.90 22.89
C CYS A 413 21.90 6.31 21.95
N ILE A 414 20.84 5.48 21.85
CA ILE A 414 19.70 5.75 20.98
C ILE A 414 18.95 7.04 21.39
N GLN A 415 18.81 7.28 22.70
CA GLN A 415 18.21 8.51 23.22
C GLN A 415 19.05 9.76 22.93
N LEU A 416 20.37 9.69 23.12
CA LEU A 416 21.29 10.79 22.82
C LEU A 416 21.26 11.13 21.33
N TRP A 417 21.32 10.13 20.45
CA TRP A 417 21.19 10.36 19.00
C TRP A 417 19.89 11.08 18.63
N ARG A 418 18.75 10.68 19.23
CA ARG A 418 17.47 11.40 19.04
C ARG A 418 17.51 12.85 19.55
N LEU A 419 18.11 13.10 20.71
CA LEU A 419 18.26 14.46 21.24
C LEU A 419 19.15 15.33 20.34
N LEU A 420 20.27 14.79 19.85
CA LEU A 420 21.15 15.48 18.89
C LEU A 420 20.42 15.77 17.58
N ASN A 421 19.65 14.81 17.04
CA ASN A 421 18.84 15.00 15.84
C ASN A 421 17.76 16.09 16.02
N LYS A 422 17.10 16.18 17.19
CA LYS A 422 16.15 17.27 17.50
C LYS A 422 16.80 18.66 17.48
N LEU A 423 18.13 18.73 17.72
CA LEU A 423 18.93 19.95 17.60
C LEU A 423 19.52 20.17 16.19
N LYS A 424 19.17 19.33 15.20
CA LYS A 424 19.82 19.21 13.88
C LYS A 424 21.35 19.01 13.97
N ILE A 425 21.82 18.21 14.94
CA ILE A 425 23.24 17.85 15.13
C ILE A 425 23.44 16.40 14.69
N ILE A 426 24.25 16.17 13.66
CA ILE A 426 24.59 14.81 13.20
C ILE A 426 25.83 14.33 13.94
N SER A 427 25.82 13.05 14.33
CA SER A 427 26.93 12.34 14.94
C SER A 427 27.19 11.04 14.17
N ASN A 428 28.45 10.63 14.12
CA ASN A 428 28.85 9.30 13.69
C ASN A 428 28.93 8.41 14.95
N ILE A 429 28.35 7.22 14.91
CA ILE A 429 28.29 6.31 16.07
C ILE A 429 29.00 5.00 15.73
N SER A 430 29.87 4.56 16.63
CA SER A 430 30.60 3.29 16.51
C SER A 430 30.50 2.48 17.80
N TYR A 431 30.32 1.16 17.67
CA TYR A 431 30.45 0.27 18.82
C TYR A 431 31.92 -0.08 19.05
N CYS A 432 32.41 0.20 20.25
CA CYS A 432 33.72 -0.19 20.73
C CYS A 432 33.58 -1.48 21.55
N PRO A 433 34.07 -2.64 21.08
CA PRO A 433 33.93 -3.90 21.80
C PRO A 433 34.72 -3.91 23.13
N PRO A 434 34.34 -4.78 24.08
CA PRO A 434 35.08 -4.97 25.32
C PRO A 434 36.53 -5.38 25.04
N ARG A 435 37.46 -4.78 25.78
CA ARG A 435 38.90 -5.09 25.73
C ARG A 435 39.34 -5.74 27.02
N VAL A 436 40.07 -6.84 26.88
CA VAL A 436 40.59 -7.65 27.99
C VAL A 436 42.11 -7.62 27.94
N ASN A 437 42.75 -7.37 29.09
CA ASN A 437 44.21 -7.37 29.30
C ASN A 437 45.08 -6.35 28.53
N GLU A 438 44.57 -5.60 27.54
CA GLU A 438 45.38 -4.60 26.82
C GLU A 438 45.73 -3.34 27.64
N ILE A 439 44.89 -2.95 28.61
CA ILE A 439 45.07 -1.70 29.36
C ILE A 439 45.56 -2.00 30.78
N ARG A 440 46.81 -1.62 31.07
CA ARG A 440 47.39 -1.59 32.42
C ARG A 440 47.51 -0.15 32.91
N ILE A 441 46.92 0.13 34.08
CA ILE A 441 47.17 1.35 34.86
C ILE A 441 47.50 0.93 36.29
N GLU A 442 48.56 1.47 36.89
CA GLU A 442 49.03 1.16 38.26
C GLU A 442 49.05 -0.36 38.58
N ASN A 443 49.64 -1.17 37.68
CA ASN A 443 49.71 -2.65 37.77
C ASN A 443 48.35 -3.39 37.87
N ARG A 444 47.23 -2.74 37.54
CA ARG A 444 45.91 -3.37 37.43
C ARG A 444 45.54 -3.57 35.97
N ASN A 445 45.08 -4.78 35.62
CA ASN A 445 44.43 -5.02 34.34
C ASN A 445 43.04 -4.36 34.39
N ILE A 446 42.77 -3.43 33.47
CA ILE A 446 41.45 -2.81 33.33
C ILE A 446 40.65 -3.61 32.30
N TYR A 447 39.46 -4.03 32.70
CA TYR A 447 38.46 -4.63 31.82
C TYR A 447 37.57 -3.52 31.28
N SER A 448 37.64 -3.23 29.98
CA SER A 448 36.64 -2.37 29.34
C SER A 448 35.40 -3.20 29.05
N SER A 449 34.22 -2.75 29.51
CA SER A 449 32.94 -3.42 29.25
C SER A 449 32.47 -3.34 27.81
N GLY A 450 33.16 -2.56 26.96
CA GLY A 450 32.64 -2.10 25.68
C GLY A 450 31.57 -1.02 25.85
N GLY A 451 31.15 -0.44 24.73
CA GLY A 451 30.15 0.64 24.69
C GLY A 451 30.15 1.38 23.35
N PHE A 452 29.29 2.39 23.25
CA PHE A 452 29.03 3.18 22.06
C PHE A 452 29.80 4.49 22.13
N LYS A 453 30.53 4.81 21.05
CA LYS A 453 31.31 6.04 20.90
C LYS A 453 30.69 6.92 19.82
N PHE A 454 30.25 8.10 20.23
CA PHE A 454 29.86 9.20 19.36
C PHE A 454 31.10 9.98 18.93
N GLN A 455 31.13 10.38 17.66
CA GLN A 455 32.11 11.30 17.11
C GLN A 455 31.36 12.38 16.33
N ILE A 456 31.59 13.64 16.70
CA ILE A 456 30.89 14.82 16.16
C ILE A 456 31.94 15.76 15.57
N HIS A 457 31.78 16.13 14.30
CA HIS A 457 32.81 16.83 13.52
C HIS A 457 32.33 18.18 12.96
N GLY A 458 33.25 19.05 12.58
CA GLY A 458 32.98 20.28 11.80
C GLY A 458 31.96 21.22 12.47
N GLN A 459 30.95 21.66 11.70
CA GLN A 459 29.90 22.57 12.20
C GLN A 459 29.09 21.97 13.36
N TYR A 460 28.94 20.65 13.42
CA TYR A 460 28.23 19.97 14.49
C TYR A 460 29.06 19.96 15.78
N ALA A 461 30.39 19.80 15.66
CA ALA A 461 31.33 19.96 16.77
C ALA A 461 31.28 21.40 17.32
N ALA A 462 31.35 22.40 16.44
CA ALA A 462 31.26 23.81 16.81
C ALA A 462 29.96 24.12 17.59
N LYS A 463 28.83 23.56 17.14
CA LYS A 463 27.54 23.72 17.84
C LYS A 463 27.55 23.07 19.23
N ILE A 464 28.13 21.87 19.40
CA ILE A 464 28.25 21.24 20.74
C ILE A 464 29.19 22.04 21.65
N VAL A 465 30.33 22.52 21.14
CA VAL A 465 31.24 23.40 21.92
C VAL A 465 30.52 24.68 22.37
N SER A 466 29.74 25.31 21.48
CA SER A 466 28.93 26.49 21.83
C SER A 466 27.80 26.19 22.83
N ILE A 467 27.16 25.01 22.75
CA ILE A 467 26.12 24.58 23.70
C ILE A 467 26.71 24.32 25.08
N CYS A 468 27.86 23.65 25.16
CA CYS A 468 28.48 23.23 26.41
C CYS A 468 29.18 24.39 27.13
N ASN A 469 29.80 25.31 26.37
CA ASN A 469 30.66 26.38 26.87
C ASN A 469 31.56 25.87 28.01
N ASN A 470 32.34 24.84 27.70
CA ASN A 470 33.17 24.11 28.66
C ASN A 470 34.53 24.81 28.79
N PRO A 471 34.92 25.36 29.95
CA PRO A 471 36.15 26.13 30.11
C PRO A 471 37.43 25.28 29.99
N TYR A 472 37.31 23.95 30.13
CA TYR A 472 38.45 23.02 30.04
C TYR A 472 38.70 22.51 28.61
N TRP A 473 37.85 22.87 27.64
CA TRP A 473 38.05 22.53 26.23
C TRP A 473 38.88 23.60 25.51
N THR A 474 40.03 23.21 24.95
CA THR A 474 40.95 24.13 24.26
C THR A 474 40.34 24.74 22.99
N SER A 475 40.73 25.98 22.67
CA SER A 475 40.29 26.70 21.46
C SER A 475 40.55 25.92 20.17
N ALA A 476 39.50 25.71 19.39
CA ALA A 476 39.43 24.73 18.32
C ALA A 476 39.28 25.35 16.92
N ASN A 477 39.79 24.64 15.89
CA ASN A 477 39.71 25.09 14.50
C ASN A 477 38.52 24.44 13.78
N PHE A 478 37.44 25.21 13.59
CA PHE A 478 36.21 24.75 12.96
C PHE A 478 36.10 25.09 11.45
N SER A 479 37.17 25.60 10.83
CA SER A 479 37.12 26.26 9.50
C SER A 479 36.79 25.37 8.29
N LYS A 480 36.84 24.03 8.41
CA LYS A 480 36.62 23.10 7.30
C LYS A 480 35.22 22.48 7.37
N ILE A 481 34.34 22.85 6.43
CA ILE A 481 33.05 22.20 6.21
C ILE A 481 33.29 20.79 5.64
N SER A 482 33.22 19.77 6.49
CA SER A 482 33.24 18.36 6.08
C SER A 482 31.96 18.01 5.31
N ARG A 483 32.09 17.44 4.11
CA ARG A 483 30.96 16.80 3.42
C ARG A 483 30.53 15.57 4.21
N HIS A 484 29.40 15.64 4.88
CA HIS A 484 28.88 14.56 5.71
C HIS A 484 28.03 13.60 4.85
N PRO A 485 28.08 12.26 5.06
CA PRO A 485 27.26 11.29 4.31
C PRO A 485 25.78 11.27 4.73
N ALA A 486 25.34 12.28 5.50
CA ALA A 486 23.97 12.50 5.93
C ALA A 486 23.73 14.00 6.12
N TRP A 487 22.51 14.48 5.90
CA TRP A 487 22.09 15.88 6.07
C TRP A 487 20.64 15.95 6.52
N PHE A 488 20.23 17.11 7.05
CA PHE A 488 18.82 17.42 7.26
C PHE A 488 18.28 18.19 6.06
N ASP A 489 17.06 17.88 5.63
CA ASP A 489 16.31 18.75 4.71
C ASP A 489 15.72 19.98 5.44
N ASP A 490 15.10 20.87 4.67
CA ASP A 490 14.48 22.10 5.19
C ASP A 490 13.37 21.80 6.22
N LYS A 491 12.53 20.79 5.93
CA LYS A 491 11.45 20.32 6.82
C LYS A 491 12.00 19.73 8.12
N GLY A 492 13.21 19.18 8.08
CA GLY A 492 13.97 18.62 9.20
C GLY A 492 14.00 17.10 9.25
N ASN A 493 13.73 16.41 8.14
CA ASN A 493 13.97 14.98 8.00
C ASN A 493 15.48 14.72 7.86
N LEU A 494 15.97 13.60 8.39
CA LEU A 494 17.38 13.20 8.28
C LEU A 494 17.53 12.21 7.12
N ILE A 495 18.34 12.57 6.13
CA ILE A 495 18.67 11.75 4.96
C ILE A 495 20.07 11.17 5.16
N VAL A 496 20.24 9.86 4.99
CA VAL A 496 21.47 9.11 5.31
C VAL A 496 21.85 8.19 4.14
N ARG A 497 23.07 8.30 3.62
CA ARG A 497 23.59 7.39 2.58
C ARG A 497 23.81 5.97 3.13
N ILE A 498 23.52 4.96 2.33
CA ILE A 498 23.92 3.57 2.53
C ILE A 498 25.42 3.46 2.31
N LYS A 499 26.09 2.78 3.26
CA LYS A 499 27.54 2.57 3.30
C LYS A 499 27.95 1.24 2.67
N SER A 500 27.17 0.20 2.92
CA SER A 500 27.34 -1.15 2.38
C SER A 500 26.00 -1.88 2.43
N ILE A 501 25.82 -2.88 1.56
CA ILE A 501 24.73 -3.85 1.60
C ILE A 501 25.30 -5.26 1.42
N GLU A 502 24.92 -6.19 2.28
CA GLU A 502 25.32 -7.60 2.21
C GLU A 502 24.10 -8.50 2.03
N HIS A 503 24.21 -9.52 1.18
CA HIS A 503 23.16 -10.51 0.91
C HIS A 503 23.59 -11.86 1.46
N ASN A 504 22.78 -12.49 2.30
CA ASN A 504 23.12 -13.70 3.05
C ASN A 504 22.06 -14.79 2.85
N THR A 505 22.47 -15.94 2.33
CA THR A 505 21.62 -17.06 1.90
C THR A 505 21.38 -18.12 2.99
N ASN A 506 21.50 -17.77 4.28
CA ASN A 506 21.28 -18.71 5.40
C ASN A 506 19.79 -18.98 5.69
N THR A 507 19.25 -20.00 5.04
CA THR A 507 17.82 -20.34 4.98
C THR A 507 17.27 -21.10 6.21
N ASN A 508 16.95 -20.40 7.32
CA ASN A 508 16.11 -20.96 8.41
C ASN A 508 15.63 -19.96 9.51
N GLN A 509 15.44 -18.67 9.21
CA GLN A 509 15.32 -17.62 10.25
C GLN A 509 13.86 -17.26 10.56
N TYR A 510 13.60 -16.74 11.78
CA TYR A 510 12.25 -16.38 12.25
C TYR A 510 11.95 -14.89 12.01
N VAL A 511 10.72 -14.62 11.59
CA VAL A 511 10.28 -13.38 10.95
C VAL A 511 8.89 -12.94 11.46
N TYR A 512 8.69 -11.68 11.84
CA TYR A 512 7.64 -11.15 12.75
C TYR A 512 6.96 -9.89 12.18
N ASP A 513 5.81 -9.44 12.71
CA ASP A 513 5.13 -8.20 12.28
C ASP A 513 4.39 -7.50 13.44
N LEU A 514 4.04 -6.21 13.28
CA LEU A 514 3.18 -5.44 14.18
C LEU A 514 1.96 -4.86 13.45
N THR A 515 0.82 -4.75 14.15
CA THR A 515 -0.30 -3.89 13.74
C THR A 515 -0.42 -2.74 14.73
N ILE A 516 -0.76 -1.54 14.25
CA ILE A 516 -0.70 -0.27 15.01
C ILE A 516 -2.04 0.46 14.96
N GLU A 517 -2.30 1.37 15.89
CA GLU A 517 -3.55 2.11 16.04
C GLU A 517 -3.79 3.07 14.85
N ASN A 518 -3.12 4.21 14.73
CA ASN A 518 -3.54 5.29 13.81
C ASN A 518 -2.91 5.20 12.42
N THR A 519 -1.58 5.09 12.32
CA THR A 519 -0.88 5.28 11.02
C THR A 519 -0.64 4.00 10.23
N HIS A 520 -0.77 2.83 10.87
CA HIS A 520 -0.42 1.52 10.31
C HIS A 520 1.03 1.46 9.78
N SER A 521 1.90 2.30 10.34
CA SER A 521 3.32 2.44 10.00
C SER A 521 4.15 2.53 11.27
N PHE A 522 5.35 1.95 11.25
CA PHE A 522 6.31 2.08 12.34
C PHE A 522 7.71 2.27 11.78
N LEU A 523 8.54 2.99 12.52
CA LEU A 523 9.97 3.19 12.30
C LEU A 523 10.76 2.02 12.87
N VAL A 524 10.41 0.86 12.36
CA VAL A 524 11.36 -0.09 11.81
C VAL A 524 11.76 0.36 10.40
N PRO A 525 12.74 -0.30 9.78
CA PRO A 525 12.97 -0.23 8.35
C PRO A 525 11.85 -0.90 7.50
N PHE A 526 10.60 -0.39 7.59
CA PHE A 526 9.53 -0.45 6.56
C PHE A 526 8.78 -1.79 6.30
N VAL A 527 7.68 -1.79 5.51
CA VAL A 527 6.69 -2.89 5.38
C VAL A 527 6.32 -3.15 3.90
N ALA A 528 6.04 -4.40 3.55
CA ALA A 528 5.59 -4.99 2.24
C ALA A 528 4.70 -6.40 2.43
N HIS A 529 2.90 -7.45 1.33
CA HIS A 529 1.87 -7.44 0.17
C HIS A 529 0.54 -8.24 0.44
N ASN A 530 -0.52 -7.98 -0.36
CA ASN A 530 -1.71 -8.78 -0.80
C ASN A 530 -2.43 -8.01 -1.95
N CYS A 531 -3.28 -8.60 -2.81
CA CYS A 531 -3.47 -8.08 -4.20
C CYS A 531 -4.91 -7.88 -4.75
N TRP A 532 -5.17 -6.75 -5.44
CA TRP A 532 -6.42 -6.44 -6.19
C TRP A 532 -6.13 -5.81 -7.57
N MET A 533 -6.99 -6.03 -8.58
CA MET A 533 -6.93 -5.32 -9.87
C MET A 533 -8.28 -4.67 -10.23
N PRO A 534 -8.54 -3.41 -9.80
CA PRO A 534 -9.76 -2.69 -10.12
C PRO A 534 -9.82 -2.21 -11.58
N THR A 535 -11.04 -2.11 -12.13
CA THR A 535 -11.29 -1.55 -13.45
C THR A 535 -11.34 -0.01 -13.45
N ILE A 536 -10.30 0.61 -14.01
CA ILE A 536 -10.16 2.07 -14.09
C ILE A 536 -10.47 2.56 -15.51
N ASP A 537 -11.72 2.99 -15.76
CA ASP A 537 -12.23 3.34 -17.10
C ASP A 537 -12.50 4.85 -17.34
N GLY A 538 -12.13 5.71 -16.39
CA GLY A 538 -12.35 7.16 -16.47
C GLY A 538 -11.96 7.93 -15.20
N GLU A 539 -11.91 9.25 -15.31
CA GLU A 539 -11.54 10.20 -14.25
C GLU A 539 -12.70 11.17 -13.93
N PRO A 540 -12.82 11.72 -12.70
CA PRO A 540 -12.05 11.37 -11.51
C PRO A 540 -12.42 9.99 -10.95
N GLN A 541 -11.56 9.43 -10.11
CA GLN A 541 -11.91 8.31 -9.25
C GLN A 541 -12.62 8.85 -7.98
N LYS A 542 -13.61 8.14 -7.43
CA LYS A 542 -14.27 8.58 -6.18
C LYS A 542 -13.31 8.42 -4.99
N GLU A 543 -13.38 9.36 -4.05
CA GLU A 543 -12.53 9.40 -2.85
C GLU A 543 -12.53 8.09 -2.05
N ILE A 544 -13.71 7.46 -1.90
CA ILE A 544 -13.86 6.16 -1.21
C ILE A 544 -13.18 4.99 -1.96
N TRP A 545 -13.06 5.08 -3.29
CA TRP A 545 -12.34 4.09 -4.10
C TRP A 545 -10.84 4.21 -3.85
N LEU A 546 -10.32 5.44 -3.85
CA LEU A 546 -8.91 5.75 -3.57
C LEU A 546 -8.50 5.30 -2.16
N ASP A 547 -9.36 5.51 -1.15
CA ASP A 547 -9.15 5.01 0.22
C ASP A 547 -9.20 3.47 0.32
N SER A 548 -9.92 2.81 -0.59
CA SER A 548 -9.99 1.35 -0.66
C SER A 548 -8.78 0.75 -1.38
N TYR A 549 -8.31 1.40 -2.46
CA TYR A 549 -7.09 1.00 -3.16
C TYR A 549 -5.85 1.14 -2.26
N LYS A 550 -5.84 2.07 -1.30
CA LYS A 550 -4.80 2.17 -0.26
C LYS A 550 -4.85 1.02 0.78
N GLN A 551 -6.03 0.45 1.05
CA GLN A 551 -6.20 -0.70 1.96
C GLN A 551 -5.89 -2.05 1.29
N CYS A 552 -5.74 -2.07 -0.02
CA CYS A 552 -5.09 -3.17 -0.73
C CYS A 552 -3.58 -2.93 -0.71
N ASP A 553 -2.84 -3.91 -0.24
CA ASP A 553 -1.40 -3.87 -0.06
C ASP A 553 -0.65 -4.02 -1.41
N GLY A 554 -1.40 -4.10 -2.52
CA GLY A 554 -0.95 -4.32 -3.88
C GLY A 554 -2.07 -4.13 -4.90
N ILE A 555 -1.82 -3.30 -5.90
CA ILE A 555 -2.73 -2.98 -7.00
C ILE A 555 -2.06 -3.29 -8.34
N LEU A 556 -2.74 -4.05 -9.20
CA LEU A 556 -2.42 -4.12 -10.63
C LEU A 556 -3.48 -3.35 -11.43
N THR A 557 -3.19 -3.04 -12.70
CA THR A 557 -4.14 -2.36 -13.59
C THR A 557 -4.40 -3.12 -14.89
N TYR A 558 -5.64 -3.00 -15.37
CA TYR A 558 -6.07 -3.49 -16.69
C TYR A 558 -5.36 -2.79 -17.87
N SER A 559 -4.82 -1.59 -17.64
CA SER A 559 -4.40 -0.65 -18.67
C SER A 559 -3.34 0.33 -18.19
N GLU A 560 -2.59 0.89 -19.13
CA GLU A 560 -1.68 2.01 -18.93
C GLU A 560 -2.45 3.28 -18.56
N TYR A 561 -3.61 3.54 -19.19
CA TYR A 561 -4.52 4.60 -18.74
C TYR A 561 -4.87 4.48 -17.25
N GLY A 562 -5.18 3.26 -16.79
CA GLY A 562 -5.50 3.01 -15.38
C GLY A 562 -4.32 3.22 -14.44
N MET A 563 -3.10 2.83 -14.85
CA MET A 563 -1.89 3.05 -14.06
C MET A 563 -1.59 4.54 -13.92
N ASN A 564 -1.49 5.25 -15.05
CA ASN A 564 -1.19 6.68 -15.10
C ASN A 564 -2.21 7.53 -14.31
N LEU A 565 -3.49 7.12 -14.28
CA LEU A 565 -4.51 7.80 -13.48
C LEU A 565 -4.34 7.54 -11.97
N LEU A 566 -4.00 6.32 -11.55
CA LEU A 566 -3.76 5.99 -10.14
C LEU A 566 -2.43 6.53 -9.62
N GLU A 567 -1.38 6.63 -10.45
CA GLU A 567 -0.15 7.35 -10.08
C GLU A 567 -0.43 8.84 -9.79
N LYS A 568 -1.32 9.44 -10.58
CA LYS A 568 -1.70 10.87 -10.48
C LYS A 568 -2.72 11.18 -9.37
N THR A 569 -3.61 10.24 -9.05
CA THR A 569 -4.77 10.49 -8.15
C THR A 569 -4.86 9.53 -6.95
N GLY A 570 -4.01 8.51 -6.88
CA GLY A 570 -3.92 7.57 -5.77
C GLY A 570 -3.60 8.26 -4.44
N ARG A 571 -3.99 7.63 -3.32
CA ARG A 571 -3.58 8.12 -2.01
C ARG A 571 -2.08 7.87 -1.81
N PRO A 572 -1.35 8.77 -1.11
CA PRO A 572 0.00 8.47 -0.64
C PRO A 572 0.04 7.15 0.14
N GLY A 573 0.86 6.21 -0.33
CA GLY A 573 0.95 4.83 0.16
C GLY A 573 0.10 3.79 -0.58
N THR A 574 -0.65 4.17 -1.64
CA THR A 574 -1.27 3.19 -2.55
C THR A 574 -0.16 2.45 -3.30
N ASN A 575 -0.09 1.13 -3.16
CA ASN A 575 0.99 0.34 -3.75
C ASN A 575 0.61 -0.18 -5.13
N LEU A 576 1.09 0.49 -6.18
CA LEU A 576 0.95 0.06 -7.58
C LEU A 576 2.09 -0.91 -7.93
N ILE A 577 1.76 -2.05 -8.55
CA ILE A 577 2.70 -3.15 -8.84
C ILE A 577 3.01 -3.26 -10.33
N ALA A 578 2.02 -3.57 -11.15
CA ALA A 578 2.22 -3.86 -12.58
C ALA A 578 0.95 -3.68 -13.42
N ILE A 579 1.13 -3.51 -14.73
CA ILE A 579 0.05 -3.48 -15.73
C ILE A 579 -0.13 -4.89 -16.29
N ALA A 580 -1.15 -5.61 -15.85
CA ALA A 580 -1.48 -6.95 -16.35
C ALA A 580 -2.61 -6.88 -17.40
N SER A 581 -2.41 -6.09 -18.46
CA SER A 581 -3.43 -5.95 -19.51
C SER A 581 -3.87 -7.30 -20.10
N PRO A 582 -5.16 -7.42 -20.48
CA PRO A 582 -5.68 -8.61 -21.17
C PRO A 582 -4.91 -8.93 -22.45
N GLY A 583 -4.60 -10.20 -22.63
CA GLY A 583 -4.04 -10.73 -23.86
C GLY A 583 -5.11 -11.08 -24.89
N ALA A 584 -4.65 -11.67 -25.99
CA ALA A 584 -5.44 -12.44 -26.92
C ALA A 584 -4.82 -13.84 -27.10
N ASP A 585 -5.63 -14.80 -27.52
CA ASP A 585 -5.13 -16.04 -28.10
C ASP A 585 -4.59 -15.72 -29.50
N ILE A 586 -3.29 -15.44 -29.58
CA ILE A 586 -2.63 -15.01 -30.82
C ILE A 586 -2.58 -16.11 -31.89
N GLU A 587 -2.94 -17.36 -31.58
CA GLU A 587 -2.94 -18.47 -32.54
C GLU A 587 -4.35 -18.75 -33.11
N VAL A 588 -5.41 -18.54 -32.34
CA VAL A 588 -6.79 -18.54 -32.83
C VAL A 588 -7.11 -17.22 -33.56
N PHE A 589 -6.72 -16.10 -32.95
CA PHE A 589 -6.85 -14.74 -33.51
C PHE A 589 -5.56 -14.36 -34.24
N LYS A 590 -5.38 -14.91 -35.45
CA LYS A 590 -4.31 -14.54 -36.39
C LYS A 590 -4.84 -14.20 -37.79
N PRO A 591 -4.09 -13.45 -38.61
CA PRO A 591 -4.54 -13.05 -39.94
C PRO A 591 -4.86 -14.27 -40.82
N PRO A 592 -5.88 -14.19 -41.70
CA PRO A 592 -6.15 -15.26 -42.65
C PRO A 592 -5.09 -15.28 -43.75
N VAL A 593 -4.70 -16.48 -44.21
CA VAL A 593 -3.70 -16.67 -45.30
C VAL A 593 -4.10 -15.91 -46.57
N ASP A 594 -5.40 -15.91 -46.90
CA ASP A 594 -5.99 -14.95 -47.83
C ASP A 594 -7.32 -14.41 -47.27
N LYS A 595 -7.37 -13.09 -47.04
CA LYS A 595 -8.58 -12.38 -46.58
C LYS A 595 -9.71 -12.42 -47.62
N LYS A 596 -9.41 -12.53 -48.92
CA LYS A 596 -10.42 -12.61 -50.01
C LYS A 596 -11.09 -14.00 -50.07
N ALA A 597 -10.32 -15.08 -50.07
CA ALA A 597 -10.85 -16.44 -49.92
C ALA A 597 -11.59 -16.65 -48.59
N HIS A 598 -11.09 -16.07 -47.50
CA HIS A 598 -11.75 -16.12 -46.19
C HIS A 598 -13.12 -15.42 -46.17
N LYS A 599 -13.22 -14.21 -46.74
CA LYS A 599 -14.51 -13.53 -46.96
C LYS A 599 -15.45 -14.40 -47.80
N LYS A 600 -14.96 -15.00 -48.90
CA LYS A 600 -15.74 -15.92 -49.75
C LYS A 600 -16.32 -17.10 -48.98
N ARG A 601 -15.52 -17.74 -48.10
CA ARG A 601 -15.96 -18.87 -47.25
C ARG A 601 -17.11 -18.49 -46.31
N LEU A 602 -17.13 -17.24 -45.83
CA LEU A 602 -18.19 -16.71 -44.97
C LEU A 602 -19.41 -16.17 -45.75
N GLY A 603 -19.44 -16.29 -47.09
CA GLY A 603 -20.52 -15.74 -47.92
C GLY A 603 -20.45 -14.22 -48.14
N ILE A 604 -19.31 -13.60 -47.85
CA ILE A 604 -19.05 -12.16 -48.05
C ILE A 604 -18.35 -11.97 -49.40
N ASP A 605 -18.70 -10.90 -50.14
CA ASP A 605 -18.00 -10.50 -51.38
C ASP A 605 -16.49 -10.34 -51.09
N PRO A 606 -15.59 -11.03 -51.81
CA PRO A 606 -14.14 -10.94 -51.61
C PRO A 606 -13.56 -9.52 -51.70
N ASN A 607 -14.26 -8.60 -52.38
CA ASN A 607 -13.87 -7.20 -52.56
C ASN A 607 -14.69 -6.23 -51.68
N ALA A 608 -15.52 -6.75 -50.76
CA ALA A 608 -16.16 -5.91 -49.76
C ALA A 608 -15.13 -5.34 -48.78
N ILE A 609 -15.35 -4.08 -48.37
CA ILE A 609 -14.60 -3.42 -47.29
C ILE A 609 -15.48 -3.49 -46.04
N ILE A 610 -15.03 -4.21 -45.02
CA ILE A 610 -15.80 -4.50 -43.81
C ILE A 610 -15.28 -3.67 -42.65
N ILE A 611 -16.12 -2.75 -42.18
CA ILE A 611 -15.89 -1.91 -41.00
C ILE A 611 -16.59 -2.62 -39.83
N GLY A 612 -15.85 -3.34 -39.00
CA GLY A 612 -16.40 -4.23 -37.98
C GLY A 612 -16.35 -3.66 -36.55
N THR A 613 -17.25 -4.14 -35.69
CA THR A 613 -17.19 -3.89 -34.24
C THR A 613 -17.74 -5.09 -33.46
N VAL A 614 -17.17 -5.34 -32.28
CA VAL A 614 -17.49 -6.47 -31.39
C VAL A 614 -17.68 -5.94 -29.97
N MET A 615 -18.92 -5.56 -29.64
CA MET A 615 -19.26 -4.97 -28.34
C MET A 615 -20.64 -5.45 -27.90
N ARG A 616 -20.89 -5.65 -26.60
CA ARG A 616 -22.27 -5.86 -26.10
C ARG A 616 -23.11 -4.59 -26.29
N ASN A 617 -24.37 -4.73 -26.66
CA ASN A 617 -25.27 -3.59 -26.87
C ASN A 617 -25.73 -3.01 -25.52
N GLN A 618 -25.02 -1.98 -25.05
CA GLN A 618 -25.24 -1.28 -23.77
C GLN A 618 -25.27 0.25 -24.00
N LYS A 619 -25.88 1.01 -23.06
CA LYS A 619 -25.89 2.48 -23.01
C LYS A 619 -24.54 3.12 -23.37
N ARG A 620 -23.42 2.57 -22.87
CA ARG A 620 -22.06 3.11 -23.09
C ARG A 620 -21.46 2.88 -24.48
N LYS A 621 -22.12 2.09 -25.35
CA LYS A 621 -21.58 1.57 -26.63
C LYS A 621 -22.09 2.24 -27.91
N LEU A 622 -22.73 3.41 -27.79
CA LEU A 622 -22.94 4.38 -28.88
C LEU A 622 -23.37 3.79 -30.24
N TYR A 623 -24.19 2.73 -30.22
CA TYR A 623 -24.51 1.98 -31.43
C TYR A 623 -25.31 2.84 -32.43
N LYS A 624 -26.21 3.70 -31.93
CA LYS A 624 -26.93 4.65 -32.78
C LYS A 624 -25.98 5.65 -33.44
N ASP A 625 -25.06 6.22 -32.68
CA ASP A 625 -24.09 7.23 -33.11
C ASP A 625 -23.10 6.68 -34.15
N LEU A 626 -22.67 5.41 -34.00
CA LEU A 626 -21.84 4.71 -34.98
C LEU A 626 -22.59 4.47 -36.31
N ILE A 627 -23.86 4.06 -36.22
CA ILE A 627 -24.74 3.85 -37.39
C ILE A 627 -25.00 5.20 -38.09
N GLU A 628 -25.22 6.27 -37.32
CA GLU A 628 -25.35 7.64 -37.83
C GLU A 628 -24.08 8.10 -38.55
N ALA A 629 -22.92 8.06 -37.89
CA ALA A 629 -21.65 8.52 -38.44
C ALA A 629 -21.23 7.70 -39.69
N PHE A 630 -21.49 6.39 -39.70
CA PHE A 630 -21.32 5.58 -40.91
C PHE A 630 -22.28 5.99 -42.03
N SER A 631 -23.54 6.33 -41.72
CA SER A 631 -24.48 6.86 -42.71
C SER A 631 -24.04 8.21 -43.28
N MET A 632 -23.53 9.12 -42.44
CA MET A 632 -22.95 10.41 -42.86
C MET A 632 -21.82 10.18 -43.87
N TRP A 633 -20.95 9.19 -43.64
CA TRP A 633 -19.93 8.79 -44.61
C TRP A 633 -20.55 8.26 -45.91
N VAL A 634 -21.55 7.36 -45.84
CA VAL A 634 -22.25 6.83 -47.02
C VAL A 634 -22.85 7.95 -47.89
N TYR A 635 -23.48 8.96 -47.29
CA TYR A 635 -24.04 10.10 -48.04
C TYR A 635 -22.95 11.02 -48.59
N LYS A 636 -21.91 11.35 -47.80
CA LYS A 636 -20.76 12.17 -48.21
C LYS A 636 -19.92 11.54 -49.33
N ALA A 637 -19.84 10.21 -49.36
CA ALA A 637 -19.16 9.47 -50.42
C ALA A 637 -20.00 9.38 -51.70
N LYS A 638 -21.33 9.22 -51.59
CA LYS A 638 -22.26 9.31 -52.74
C LYS A 638 -22.24 10.68 -53.40
N SER A 639 -22.30 11.78 -52.64
CA SER A 639 -22.30 13.14 -53.21
C SER A 639 -20.98 13.52 -53.88
N LYS A 640 -19.87 12.84 -53.53
CA LYS A 640 -18.57 12.92 -54.22
C LYS A 640 -18.41 11.91 -55.38
N GLY A 641 -19.48 11.21 -55.78
CA GLY A 641 -19.45 10.27 -56.90
C GLY A 641 -18.76 8.92 -56.62
N HIS A 642 -18.35 8.63 -55.37
CA HIS A 642 -17.66 7.39 -54.99
C HIS A 642 -18.62 6.17 -54.87
N THR A 643 -19.52 6.00 -55.84
CA THR A 643 -20.64 5.05 -55.76
C THR A 643 -20.19 3.60 -55.65
N ASP A 644 -19.12 3.18 -56.32
CA ASP A 644 -18.55 1.82 -56.15
C ASP A 644 -17.96 1.60 -54.75
N LEU A 645 -17.31 2.61 -54.18
CA LEU A 645 -16.74 2.53 -52.83
C LEU A 645 -17.85 2.35 -51.79
N VAL A 646 -18.96 3.08 -51.96
CA VAL A 646 -20.18 2.91 -51.17
C VAL A 646 -20.87 1.56 -51.44
N ARG A 647 -20.84 1.05 -52.67
CA ARG A 647 -21.38 -0.27 -53.05
C ARG A 647 -20.68 -1.40 -52.28
N LYS A 648 -19.35 -1.36 -52.18
CA LYS A 648 -18.55 -2.43 -51.55
C LYS A 648 -18.24 -2.25 -50.06
N THR A 649 -18.40 -1.07 -49.47
CA THR A 649 -18.19 -0.87 -48.02
C THR A 649 -19.43 -1.27 -47.21
N PHE A 650 -19.26 -1.94 -46.07
CA PHE A 650 -20.33 -2.36 -45.14
C PHE A 650 -19.91 -2.15 -43.70
N LEU A 651 -20.89 -1.86 -42.83
CA LEU A 651 -20.73 -1.84 -41.38
C LEU A 651 -21.14 -3.23 -40.83
N TYR A 652 -20.29 -3.84 -40.02
CA TYR A 652 -20.52 -5.18 -39.45
C TYR A 652 -20.62 -5.08 -37.94
N LEU A 653 -21.77 -5.50 -37.38
CA LEU A 653 -22.03 -5.51 -35.95
C LEU A 653 -22.00 -6.95 -35.42
N HIS A 654 -21.13 -7.24 -34.46
CA HIS A 654 -21.21 -8.47 -33.65
C HIS A 654 -21.70 -8.09 -32.25
N THR A 655 -22.97 -8.35 -31.97
CA THR A 655 -23.63 -7.93 -30.73
C THR A 655 -24.95 -8.68 -30.50
N SER A 656 -25.54 -8.51 -29.32
CA SER A 656 -26.90 -8.99 -29.01
C SER A 656 -27.96 -7.98 -29.44
N TYR A 657 -29.03 -8.48 -30.05
CA TYR A 657 -30.21 -7.69 -30.38
C TYR A 657 -31.49 -8.55 -30.27
N PRO A 658 -32.43 -8.24 -29.35
CA PRO A 658 -32.38 -7.14 -28.37
C PRO A 658 -31.30 -7.33 -27.27
N ASP A 659 -31.05 -6.26 -26.52
CA ASP A 659 -30.24 -6.21 -25.28
C ASP A 659 -30.60 -4.90 -24.54
N VAL A 660 -29.97 -4.63 -23.39
CA VAL A 660 -30.20 -3.47 -22.51
C VAL A 660 -29.76 -2.09 -23.08
N GLY A 661 -29.32 -2.05 -24.34
CA GLY A 661 -28.78 -0.85 -24.99
C GLY A 661 -29.75 -0.18 -25.95
N TYR A 662 -29.31 -0.02 -27.20
CA TYR A 662 -30.00 0.73 -28.25
C TYR A 662 -30.89 -0.18 -29.12
N ASP A 663 -32.00 0.35 -29.63
CA ASP A 663 -32.69 -0.26 -30.76
C ASP A 663 -31.91 0.00 -32.08
N ILE A 664 -30.95 -0.88 -32.32
CA ILE A 664 -30.17 -0.98 -33.57
C ILE A 664 -31.11 -1.05 -34.79
N GLY A 665 -32.23 -1.77 -34.70
CA GLY A 665 -33.19 -1.90 -35.78
C GLY A 665 -33.93 -0.61 -36.12
N SER A 666 -34.20 0.25 -35.13
CA SER A 666 -34.71 1.61 -35.37
C SER A 666 -33.65 2.48 -36.03
N ALA A 667 -32.43 2.55 -35.48
CA ALA A 667 -31.35 3.39 -36.02
C ALA A 667 -31.03 3.04 -37.50
N ILE A 668 -30.99 1.75 -37.85
CA ILE A 668 -30.75 1.29 -39.23
C ILE A 668 -31.84 1.77 -40.21
N LYS A 669 -33.11 1.85 -39.77
CA LYS A 669 -34.24 2.36 -40.56
C LYS A 669 -34.21 3.88 -40.65
N GLU A 670 -33.99 4.56 -39.53
CA GLU A 670 -33.91 6.01 -39.38
C GLU A 670 -32.88 6.62 -40.33
N PHE A 671 -31.66 6.10 -40.32
CA PHE A 671 -30.57 6.53 -41.21
C PHE A 671 -30.58 5.85 -42.59
N LYS A 672 -31.57 4.99 -42.87
CA LYS A 672 -31.84 4.34 -44.18
C LYS A 672 -30.64 3.55 -44.76
N ILE A 673 -29.87 2.87 -43.90
CA ILE A 673 -28.68 2.08 -44.29
C ILE A 673 -28.83 0.55 -44.15
N ALA A 674 -30.05 0.01 -44.15
CA ALA A 674 -30.32 -1.42 -43.99
C ALA A 674 -29.57 -2.34 -44.99
N ASN A 675 -29.34 -1.87 -46.23
CA ASN A 675 -28.57 -2.61 -47.24
C ASN A 675 -27.03 -2.53 -47.06
N LYS A 676 -26.55 -1.82 -46.03
CA LYS A 676 -25.14 -1.62 -45.69
C LYS A 676 -24.72 -2.22 -44.34
N VAL A 677 -25.67 -2.70 -43.51
CA VAL A 677 -25.36 -3.29 -42.21
C VAL A 677 -25.45 -4.82 -42.25
N ILE A 678 -24.36 -5.46 -41.82
CA ILE A 678 -24.21 -6.90 -41.62
C ILE A 678 -24.21 -7.17 -40.11
N MET A 679 -24.80 -8.29 -39.70
CA MET A 679 -24.80 -8.75 -38.31
C MET A 679 -24.50 -10.26 -38.26
N THR A 680 -23.90 -10.72 -37.17
CA THR A 680 -23.72 -12.16 -36.92
C THR A 680 -25.03 -12.77 -36.45
N TYR A 681 -25.41 -13.92 -37.01
CA TYR A 681 -26.50 -14.76 -36.49
C TYR A 681 -25.96 -16.14 -36.14
N LEU A 682 -26.43 -16.69 -35.02
CA LEU A 682 -26.07 -17.98 -34.48
C LEU A 682 -27.34 -18.84 -34.36
N CYS A 683 -27.33 -20.05 -34.91
CA CYS A 683 -28.51 -20.92 -34.92
C CYS A 683 -28.63 -21.81 -33.68
N ALA A 684 -29.66 -21.56 -32.86
CA ALA A 684 -29.95 -22.31 -31.64
C ALA A 684 -30.20 -23.82 -31.87
N LYS A 685 -30.58 -24.23 -33.10
CA LYS A 685 -30.79 -25.65 -33.43
C LYS A 685 -29.54 -26.39 -33.90
N CYS A 686 -28.52 -25.71 -34.45
CA CYS A 686 -27.39 -26.40 -35.10
C CYS A 686 -26.02 -25.70 -34.95
N GLY A 687 -25.88 -24.79 -33.98
CA GLY A 687 -24.63 -24.10 -33.61
C GLY A 687 -23.98 -23.26 -34.72
N THR A 688 -24.62 -23.16 -35.89
CA THR A 688 -23.99 -22.55 -37.07
C THR A 688 -24.12 -21.04 -36.99
N ALA A 689 -22.97 -20.38 -36.85
CA ALA A 689 -22.84 -18.94 -36.96
C ALA A 689 -22.60 -18.52 -38.43
N PHE A 690 -23.18 -17.41 -38.85
CA PHE A 690 -22.97 -16.85 -40.19
C PHE A 690 -23.23 -15.33 -40.21
N PRO A 691 -22.58 -14.59 -41.11
CA PRO A 691 -22.94 -13.20 -41.37
C PRO A 691 -24.20 -13.12 -42.25
N ALA A 692 -25.10 -12.20 -41.93
CA ALA A 692 -26.22 -11.84 -42.81
C ALA A 692 -26.53 -10.34 -42.72
N ARG A 693 -27.30 -9.81 -43.66
CA ARG A 693 -27.84 -8.44 -43.52
C ARG A 693 -28.75 -8.35 -42.29
N PHE A 694 -28.81 -7.18 -41.67
CA PHE A 694 -29.72 -6.96 -40.54
C PHE A 694 -31.17 -7.31 -40.94
N SER A 695 -31.78 -8.23 -40.19
CA SER A 695 -33.06 -8.91 -40.47
C SER A 695 -33.95 -8.97 -39.22
N GLY A 696 -33.61 -8.22 -38.17
CA GLY A 696 -34.27 -8.27 -36.86
C GLY A 696 -33.58 -9.21 -35.87
N SER A 697 -34.32 -9.62 -34.84
CA SER A 697 -33.84 -10.48 -33.74
C SER A 697 -33.81 -11.97 -34.06
N THR A 698 -34.51 -12.42 -35.11
CA THR A 698 -34.55 -13.83 -35.55
C THR A 698 -34.64 -13.91 -37.07
N MET A 699 -34.04 -14.95 -37.66
CA MET A 699 -34.14 -15.28 -39.08
C MET A 699 -33.99 -16.78 -39.34
N ASN A 700 -34.23 -17.21 -40.58
CA ASN A 700 -33.97 -18.57 -41.03
C ASN A 700 -32.46 -18.85 -41.07
N CYS A 701 -32.03 -19.96 -40.48
CA CYS A 701 -30.64 -20.42 -40.55
C CYS A 701 -30.30 -20.91 -41.97
N ILE A 702 -29.18 -20.44 -42.54
CA ILE A 702 -28.72 -20.86 -43.88
C ILE A 702 -28.39 -22.36 -44.02
N LYS A 703 -28.22 -23.10 -42.91
CA LYS A 703 -27.85 -24.52 -42.90
C LYS A 703 -29.02 -25.48 -42.68
N CYS A 704 -30.01 -25.09 -41.87
CA CYS A 704 -31.15 -25.96 -41.51
C CYS A 704 -32.53 -25.37 -41.87
N SER A 705 -32.56 -24.19 -42.48
CA SER A 705 -33.74 -23.43 -42.91
C SER A 705 -34.76 -23.06 -41.82
N GLN A 706 -34.54 -23.46 -40.56
CA GLN A 706 -35.41 -23.14 -39.43
C GLN A 706 -35.24 -21.69 -38.96
N MET A 707 -36.33 -21.03 -38.57
CA MET A 707 -36.36 -19.69 -37.97
C MET A 707 -35.84 -19.69 -36.53
N THR A 708 -34.54 -19.97 -36.39
CA THR A 708 -33.85 -20.23 -35.10
C THR A 708 -32.46 -19.58 -35.05
N ALA A 709 -32.10 -18.78 -36.07
CA ALA A 709 -30.87 -18.02 -36.07
C ALA A 709 -31.12 -16.63 -35.49
N HIS A 710 -30.42 -16.28 -34.41
CA HIS A 710 -30.57 -15.01 -33.70
C HIS A 710 -29.18 -14.39 -33.44
N PRO A 711 -29.08 -13.09 -33.12
CA PRO A 711 -27.82 -12.47 -32.75
C PRO A 711 -27.22 -13.12 -31.48
N PRO A 712 -25.90 -13.34 -31.41
CA PRO A 712 -25.28 -14.00 -30.26
C PRO A 712 -25.44 -13.15 -28.98
N ASN A 713 -25.61 -13.83 -27.85
CA ASN A 713 -25.85 -13.21 -26.55
C ASN A 713 -25.11 -13.95 -25.42
N ALA A 714 -25.19 -13.45 -24.19
CA ALA A 714 -24.45 -13.98 -23.06
C ALA A 714 -24.75 -15.47 -22.73
N SER A 715 -25.94 -15.97 -23.07
CA SER A 715 -26.37 -17.35 -22.81
C SER A 715 -26.22 -18.28 -24.02
N HIS A 716 -26.09 -17.73 -25.24
CA HIS A 716 -25.82 -18.49 -26.45
C HIS A 716 -24.84 -17.71 -27.34
N GLN A 717 -23.57 -18.11 -27.23
CA GLN A 717 -22.39 -17.36 -27.65
C GLN A 717 -21.74 -18.00 -28.89
N CYS A 718 -20.99 -17.24 -29.68
CA CYS A 718 -20.13 -17.81 -30.72
C CYS A 718 -18.83 -18.36 -30.09
N PRO A 719 -18.40 -19.60 -30.41
CA PRO A 719 -17.09 -20.13 -29.99
C PRO A 719 -15.92 -19.21 -30.40
N ARG A 720 -14.85 -19.14 -29.60
CA ARG A 720 -13.73 -18.20 -29.83
C ARG A 720 -13.11 -18.30 -31.23
N HIS A 721 -13.01 -19.52 -31.80
CA HIS A 721 -12.52 -19.70 -33.18
C HIS A 721 -13.47 -19.16 -34.26
N ILE A 722 -14.79 -19.18 -34.01
CA ILE A 722 -15.80 -18.57 -34.87
C ILE A 722 -15.77 -17.04 -34.75
N LEU A 723 -15.58 -16.49 -33.55
CA LEU A 723 -15.40 -15.06 -33.34
C LEU A 723 -14.14 -14.54 -34.05
N ALA A 724 -13.02 -15.27 -33.95
CA ALA A 724 -11.81 -14.98 -34.69
C ALA A 724 -12.03 -15.04 -36.20
N ASP A 725 -12.78 -16.02 -36.71
CA ASP A 725 -13.15 -16.08 -38.14
C ASP A 725 -14.01 -14.87 -38.58
N ILE A 726 -14.88 -14.36 -37.72
CA ILE A 726 -15.61 -13.11 -37.98
C ILE A 726 -14.64 -11.91 -38.02
N MET A 727 -13.77 -11.75 -37.02
CA MET A 727 -12.79 -10.65 -36.98
C MET A 727 -11.81 -10.66 -38.17
N LYS A 728 -11.34 -11.84 -38.59
CA LYS A 728 -10.48 -12.02 -39.79
C LYS A 728 -11.12 -11.49 -41.08
N CYS A 729 -12.44 -11.33 -41.15
CA CYS A 729 -13.12 -10.75 -42.31
C CYS A 729 -13.14 -9.22 -42.31
N PHE A 730 -12.79 -8.56 -41.20
CA PHE A 730 -12.75 -7.10 -41.09
C PHE A 730 -11.53 -6.50 -41.80
N ASP A 731 -11.68 -5.29 -42.31
CA ASP A 731 -10.57 -4.47 -42.83
C ASP A 731 -10.23 -3.31 -41.88
N LEU A 732 -11.21 -2.85 -41.10
CA LEU A 732 -11.03 -1.90 -39.99
C LEU A 732 -11.91 -2.35 -38.82
N TYR A 733 -11.38 -2.35 -37.60
CA TYR A 733 -12.18 -2.48 -36.37
C TYR A 733 -12.54 -1.07 -35.85
N VAL A 734 -13.76 -0.84 -35.39
CA VAL A 734 -14.19 0.42 -34.79
C VAL A 734 -14.66 0.22 -33.34
N GLN A 735 -14.03 0.91 -32.40
CA GLN A 735 -14.45 0.98 -31.00
C GLN A 735 -15.15 2.32 -30.73
N TYR A 736 -16.49 2.33 -30.86
CA TYR A 736 -17.33 3.51 -30.63
C TYR A 736 -17.97 3.40 -29.24
N SER A 737 -17.39 4.07 -28.24
CA SER A 737 -17.74 3.89 -26.83
C SER A 737 -17.44 5.17 -26.05
N VAL A 738 -18.17 5.43 -24.97
CA VAL A 738 -17.89 6.60 -24.11
C VAL A 738 -16.72 6.39 -23.12
N CYS A 739 -16.37 5.13 -22.90
CA CYS A 739 -15.25 4.64 -22.09
C CYS A 739 -14.95 3.15 -22.41
N GLU A 740 -13.76 2.67 -22.04
CA GLU A 740 -13.46 1.26 -21.76
C GLU A 740 -12.47 1.13 -20.60
N GLY A 741 -12.57 0.04 -19.82
CA GLY A 741 -11.51 -0.38 -18.89
C GLY A 741 -10.33 -1.08 -19.59
N PHE A 742 -10.58 -1.72 -20.75
CA PHE A 742 -9.56 -2.12 -21.73
C PHE A 742 -10.17 -2.43 -23.11
N GLY A 743 -11.26 -3.22 -23.17
CA GLY A 743 -11.90 -3.58 -24.44
C GLY A 743 -11.17 -4.69 -25.22
N MET A 744 -11.10 -5.89 -24.63
CA MET A 744 -10.45 -7.09 -25.20
C MET A 744 -10.70 -7.37 -26.70
N PRO A 745 -11.92 -7.20 -27.26
CA PRO A 745 -12.16 -7.47 -28.68
C PRO A 745 -11.34 -6.59 -29.64
N VAL A 746 -10.81 -5.46 -29.16
CA VAL A 746 -9.85 -4.63 -29.90
C VAL A 746 -8.50 -5.35 -30.05
N ALA A 747 -7.95 -5.89 -28.96
CA ALA A 747 -6.70 -6.66 -28.99
C ALA A 747 -6.86 -7.94 -29.83
N GLU A 748 -8.01 -8.61 -29.74
CA GLU A 748 -8.34 -9.77 -30.58
C GLU A 748 -8.42 -9.41 -32.08
N ALA A 749 -8.96 -8.24 -32.43
CA ALA A 749 -8.99 -7.75 -33.80
C ALA A 749 -7.58 -7.33 -34.30
N GLN A 750 -6.79 -6.64 -33.47
CA GLN A 750 -5.38 -6.34 -33.79
C GLN A 750 -4.58 -7.63 -33.99
N SER A 751 -4.84 -8.67 -33.19
CA SER A 751 -4.22 -10.00 -33.33
C SER A 751 -4.61 -10.68 -34.65
N CYS A 752 -5.83 -10.49 -35.14
CA CYS A 752 -6.24 -10.87 -36.50
C CYS A 752 -5.59 -10.02 -37.62
N GLY A 753 -4.69 -9.07 -37.29
CA GLY A 753 -4.13 -8.12 -38.25
C GLY A 753 -5.18 -7.18 -38.81
N VAL A 754 -6.02 -6.60 -37.95
CA VAL A 754 -7.05 -5.62 -38.32
C VAL A 754 -6.74 -4.28 -37.65
N PRO A 755 -6.38 -3.24 -38.41
CA PRO A 755 -6.19 -1.89 -37.88
C PRO A 755 -7.42 -1.40 -37.10
N THR A 756 -7.19 -0.65 -36.03
CA THR A 756 -8.24 -0.17 -35.12
C THR A 756 -8.52 1.31 -35.34
N MET A 757 -9.78 1.73 -35.21
CA MET A 757 -10.19 3.10 -35.03
C MET A 757 -10.98 3.23 -33.71
N ALA A 758 -10.51 4.03 -32.76
CA ALA A 758 -11.09 4.08 -31.40
C ALA A 758 -11.15 5.51 -30.86
N VAL A 759 -12.10 5.79 -29.97
CA VAL A 759 -12.23 7.10 -29.33
C VAL A 759 -11.01 7.38 -28.46
N ASN A 760 -10.38 8.54 -28.63
CA ASN A 760 -9.17 8.93 -27.90
C ASN A 760 -9.51 9.40 -26.47
N TYR A 761 -9.96 8.47 -25.63
CA TYR A 761 -10.25 8.63 -24.21
C TYR A 761 -10.25 7.27 -23.49
N SER A 762 -9.86 7.23 -22.21
CA SER A 762 -9.84 6.03 -21.35
C SER A 762 -8.91 4.93 -21.88
N ALA A 763 -9.00 3.68 -21.40
CA ALA A 763 -8.14 2.58 -21.84
C ALA A 763 -8.31 2.13 -23.30
N MET A 764 -9.04 2.90 -24.12
CA MET A 764 -8.95 2.82 -25.58
C MET A 764 -7.63 3.42 -26.09
N GLU A 765 -7.02 4.33 -25.33
CA GLU A 765 -5.71 4.94 -25.60
C GLU A 765 -4.59 3.88 -25.70
N ASP A 766 -4.60 2.85 -24.85
CA ASP A 766 -3.73 1.67 -24.92
C ASP A 766 -3.70 0.98 -26.30
N HIS A 767 -4.81 1.03 -27.06
CA HIS A 767 -4.90 0.43 -28.40
C HIS A 767 -4.50 1.40 -29.51
N LEU A 768 -4.50 2.70 -29.21
CA LEU A 768 -4.07 3.77 -30.12
C LEU A 768 -2.54 3.89 -30.20
N GLN A 769 -1.81 3.26 -29.26
CA GLN A 769 -0.36 3.09 -29.32
C GLN A 769 0.13 2.24 -30.49
N CYS A 770 -0.71 1.34 -31.04
CA CYS A 770 -0.35 0.55 -32.22
C CYS A 770 -0.18 1.51 -33.42
N PRO A 771 0.98 1.53 -34.13
CA PRO A 771 1.24 2.53 -35.18
C PRO A 771 0.29 2.55 -36.38
N THR A 772 -0.58 1.54 -36.50
CA THR A 772 -1.65 1.44 -37.52
C THR A 772 -3.02 1.88 -37.02
N SER A 773 -3.17 2.17 -35.73
CA SER A 773 -4.43 2.60 -35.13
C SER A 773 -4.74 4.06 -35.45
N ILE A 774 -6.03 4.40 -35.42
CA ILE A 774 -6.55 5.69 -35.84
C ILE A 774 -7.38 6.30 -34.69
N PRO A 775 -6.90 7.34 -33.99
CA PRO A 775 -7.70 8.02 -32.96
C PRO A 775 -8.93 8.67 -33.59
N ILE A 776 -10.09 8.55 -32.94
CA ILE A 776 -11.27 9.39 -33.18
C ILE A 776 -11.24 10.49 -32.14
N ASP A 777 -11.30 11.75 -32.60
CA ASP A 777 -11.20 12.90 -31.70
C ASP A 777 -12.47 13.03 -30.86
N VAL A 778 -12.34 13.44 -29.60
CA VAL A 778 -13.51 13.65 -28.71
C VAL A 778 -14.22 14.93 -29.14
N GLY A 779 -15.50 14.81 -29.53
CA GLY A 779 -16.34 15.94 -29.92
C GLY A 779 -16.92 16.69 -28.73
N ARG A 780 -17.18 15.98 -27.61
CA ARG A 780 -17.66 16.58 -26.36
C ARG A 780 -17.38 15.65 -25.17
N PHE A 781 -17.01 16.21 -24.03
CA PHE A 781 -17.06 15.51 -22.74
C PHE A 781 -18.39 15.79 -22.00
N PHE A 782 -18.83 14.83 -21.20
CA PHE A 782 -19.89 14.98 -20.20
C PHE A 782 -19.50 14.23 -18.91
N TYR A 783 -20.26 14.38 -17.83
CA TYR A 783 -20.08 13.63 -16.58
C TYR A 783 -21.30 12.74 -16.32
N GLU A 784 -21.08 11.56 -15.77
CA GLU A 784 -22.15 10.68 -15.28
C GLU A 784 -22.78 11.22 -13.98
N ALA A 785 -23.97 10.74 -13.62
CA ALA A 785 -24.69 11.25 -12.46
C ALA A 785 -24.07 10.82 -11.11
N ILE A 786 -24.42 11.52 -10.02
CA ILE A 786 -24.02 11.17 -8.64
C ILE A 786 -24.43 9.76 -8.19
N ILE A 787 -25.52 9.24 -8.76
CA ILE A 787 -26.01 7.86 -8.57
C ILE A 787 -25.33 6.84 -9.49
N GLU A 788 -24.52 7.30 -10.44
CA GLU A 788 -23.65 6.51 -11.30
C GLU A 788 -22.18 6.71 -10.81
N THR A 789 -21.21 6.74 -11.73
CA THR A 789 -19.79 6.80 -11.39
C THR A 789 -19.23 8.20 -11.11
N GLU A 790 -19.96 9.27 -11.46
CA GLU A 790 -19.47 10.66 -11.53
C GLU A 790 -18.26 10.89 -12.47
N GLN A 791 -17.81 9.86 -13.18
CA GLN A 791 -16.68 9.97 -14.11
C GLN A 791 -17.04 10.80 -15.35
N LYS A 792 -16.03 11.48 -15.87
CA LYS A 792 -16.03 12.10 -17.20
C LYS A 792 -16.11 11.00 -18.26
N ARG A 793 -16.89 11.25 -19.31
CA ARG A 793 -17.16 10.36 -20.44
C ARG A 793 -17.08 11.12 -21.76
N ALA A 794 -16.64 10.44 -22.82
CA ALA A 794 -16.32 11.06 -24.12
C ALA A 794 -17.37 10.73 -25.20
N LEU A 795 -17.98 11.74 -25.81
CA LEU A 795 -18.72 11.57 -27.05
C LEU A 795 -17.78 11.83 -28.25
N PRO A 796 -17.62 10.87 -29.18
CA PRO A 796 -16.74 11.00 -30.33
C PRO A 796 -17.26 12.04 -31.33
N ASN A 797 -16.33 12.63 -32.09
CA ASN A 797 -16.66 13.53 -33.18
C ASN A 797 -17.07 12.74 -34.44
N ASN A 798 -18.38 12.61 -34.67
CA ASN A 798 -18.94 11.92 -35.86
C ASN A 798 -18.36 12.45 -37.19
N GLN A 799 -18.05 13.75 -37.30
CA GLN A 799 -17.48 14.30 -38.54
C GLN A 799 -15.99 13.96 -38.69
N ASP A 800 -15.23 13.86 -37.60
CA ASP A 800 -13.86 13.36 -37.64
C ASP A 800 -13.81 11.88 -38.04
N PHE A 801 -14.62 11.02 -37.41
CA PHE A 801 -14.79 9.61 -37.81
C PHE A 801 -15.06 9.49 -39.31
N VAL A 802 -16.02 10.26 -39.85
CA VAL A 802 -16.35 10.30 -41.28
C VAL A 802 -15.15 10.69 -42.15
N ASN A 803 -14.30 11.63 -41.70
CA ASN A 803 -13.12 12.08 -42.45
C ASN A 803 -12.00 11.05 -42.42
N LYS A 804 -11.73 10.44 -41.27
CA LYS A 804 -10.70 9.40 -41.10
C LYS A 804 -11.11 8.10 -41.80
N LEU A 805 -12.40 7.74 -41.78
CA LEU A 805 -12.97 6.64 -42.57
C LEU A 805 -12.85 6.89 -44.09
N ASP A 806 -13.22 8.08 -44.58
CA ASP A 806 -13.11 8.45 -46.01
C ASP A 806 -11.66 8.40 -46.55
N ARG A 807 -10.66 8.59 -45.67
CA ARG A 807 -9.24 8.33 -45.99
C ARG A 807 -8.95 6.83 -46.03
N PHE A 808 -9.33 6.08 -45.00
CA PHE A 808 -9.03 4.64 -44.88
C PHE A 808 -9.62 3.80 -46.02
N VAL A 809 -10.89 4.00 -46.38
CA VAL A 809 -11.55 3.16 -47.41
C VAL A 809 -10.94 3.35 -48.80
N LYS A 810 -10.31 4.50 -49.08
CA LYS A 810 -9.66 4.82 -50.37
C LYS A 810 -8.26 4.23 -50.53
N LEU A 811 -7.69 3.65 -49.47
CA LEU A 811 -6.44 2.91 -49.58
C LEU A 811 -6.57 1.78 -50.61
N SER A 812 -5.47 1.44 -51.27
CA SER A 812 -5.38 0.25 -52.12
C SER A 812 -5.40 -1.03 -51.28
N ASP A 813 -5.68 -2.18 -51.91
CA ASP A 813 -5.62 -3.47 -51.22
C ASP A 813 -4.20 -3.77 -50.68
N ALA A 814 -3.15 -3.37 -51.41
CA ALA A 814 -1.76 -3.49 -50.96
C ALA A 814 -1.47 -2.62 -49.73
N GLN A 815 -1.96 -1.37 -49.71
CA GLN A 815 -1.83 -0.50 -48.52
C GLN A 815 -2.59 -1.07 -47.30
N ARG A 816 -3.79 -1.65 -47.51
CA ARG A 816 -4.51 -2.35 -46.44
C ARG A 816 -3.75 -3.60 -45.96
N GLN A 817 -3.13 -4.37 -46.86
CA GLN A 817 -2.32 -5.55 -46.51
C GLN A 817 -1.09 -5.17 -45.68
N GLU A 818 -0.39 -4.09 -46.05
CA GLU A 818 0.76 -3.58 -45.30
C GLU A 818 0.36 -3.06 -43.90
N LEU A 819 -0.81 -2.41 -43.77
CA LEU A 819 -1.36 -2.07 -42.45
C LEU A 819 -1.69 -3.33 -41.64
N ASN A 820 -2.41 -4.30 -42.21
CA ASN A 820 -2.76 -5.56 -41.53
C ASN A 820 -1.50 -6.28 -40.98
N LYS A 821 -0.42 -6.29 -41.78
CA LYS A 821 0.88 -6.85 -41.40
C LYS A 821 1.47 -6.12 -40.19
N LYS A 822 1.59 -4.79 -40.27
CA LYS A 822 2.14 -3.96 -39.17
C LYS A 822 1.32 -4.03 -37.88
N THR A 823 0.00 -4.16 -37.96
CA THR A 823 -0.85 -4.40 -36.79
C THR A 823 -0.52 -5.73 -36.11
N ARG A 824 -0.33 -6.81 -36.90
CA ARG A 824 0.07 -8.12 -36.35
C ARG A 824 1.48 -8.08 -35.78
N GLU A 825 2.42 -7.43 -36.45
CA GLU A 825 3.81 -7.29 -35.99
C GLU A 825 3.88 -6.61 -34.61
N TYR A 826 3.18 -5.49 -34.40
CA TYR A 826 3.10 -4.81 -33.10
C TYR A 826 2.47 -5.69 -32.00
N VAL A 827 1.50 -6.54 -32.32
CA VAL A 827 0.86 -7.46 -31.38
C VAL A 827 1.80 -8.59 -30.93
N VAL A 828 2.59 -9.15 -31.85
CA VAL A 828 3.48 -10.29 -31.56
C VAL A 828 4.88 -9.89 -31.14
N GLU A 829 5.20 -8.59 -31.21
CA GLU A 829 6.46 -8.00 -30.76
C GLU A 829 6.83 -8.49 -29.34
N PRO A 830 7.99 -9.15 -29.15
CA PRO A 830 8.45 -9.55 -27.82
C PRO A 830 8.88 -8.33 -27.01
N VAL A 831 8.12 -8.02 -25.95
CA VAL A 831 8.37 -6.89 -25.05
C VAL A 831 8.75 -7.36 -23.65
N ASP A 832 9.39 -6.46 -22.92
CA ASP A 832 9.71 -6.65 -21.51
C ASP A 832 8.45 -6.98 -20.68
N THR A 833 8.62 -7.91 -19.75
CA THR A 833 7.53 -8.53 -18.99
C THR A 833 7.92 -8.46 -17.51
N TYR A 834 7.01 -7.95 -16.67
CA TYR A 834 7.32 -7.63 -15.28
C TYR A 834 7.87 -8.84 -14.54
N GLY A 835 9.12 -8.72 -14.08
CA GLY A 835 9.87 -9.76 -13.38
C GLY A 835 10.09 -11.07 -14.17
N SER A 836 10.20 -10.99 -15.50
CA SER A 836 10.58 -12.10 -16.37
C SER A 836 11.69 -11.67 -17.36
N ASP A 837 12.84 -12.34 -17.31
CA ASP A 837 13.93 -12.15 -18.27
C ASP A 837 13.53 -12.55 -19.71
N VAL A 838 12.51 -13.40 -19.84
CA VAL A 838 11.92 -13.77 -21.13
C VAL A 838 10.98 -12.65 -21.58
N LYS A 839 11.36 -11.94 -22.66
CA LYS A 839 10.45 -11.05 -23.38
C LYS A 839 9.31 -11.85 -24.01
N MET A 840 8.08 -11.39 -23.87
CA MET A 840 6.86 -12.10 -24.33
C MET A 840 6.04 -11.24 -25.29
N PRO A 841 5.22 -11.82 -26.18
CA PRO A 841 4.46 -11.06 -27.17
C PRO A 841 3.52 -10.03 -26.53
N ARG A 842 3.57 -8.77 -26.99
CA ARG A 842 2.95 -7.57 -26.41
C ARG A 842 1.49 -7.75 -25.95
N ARG A 843 0.67 -8.47 -26.72
CA ARG A 843 -0.75 -8.76 -26.38
C ARG A 843 -1.04 -10.28 -26.28
N SER A 844 -0.12 -11.07 -25.72
CA SER A 844 -0.35 -12.50 -25.41
C SER A 844 -0.90 -12.71 -23.99
N TRP A 845 -1.73 -13.75 -23.82
CA TRP A 845 -2.16 -14.19 -22.48
C TRP A 845 -1.02 -14.78 -21.65
N ASP A 846 0.00 -15.33 -22.30
CA ASP A 846 1.16 -15.91 -21.63
C ASP A 846 1.95 -14.81 -20.89
N ARG A 847 2.08 -13.62 -21.51
CA ARG A 847 2.58 -12.41 -20.84
C ARG A 847 1.73 -12.01 -19.64
N THR A 848 0.41 -11.94 -19.80
CA THR A 848 -0.51 -11.57 -18.72
C THR A 848 -0.42 -12.54 -17.53
N ALA A 849 -0.35 -13.85 -17.80
CA ALA A 849 -0.24 -14.89 -16.78
C ALA A 849 1.15 -14.92 -16.11
N ALA A 850 2.23 -14.64 -16.84
CA ALA A 850 3.57 -14.53 -16.27
C ALA A 850 3.68 -13.37 -15.26
N ILE A 851 3.05 -12.23 -15.56
CA ILE A 851 2.97 -11.08 -14.63
C ILE A 851 2.22 -11.49 -13.34
N TRP A 852 1.08 -12.17 -13.46
CA TRP A 852 0.36 -12.68 -12.28
C TRP A 852 1.16 -13.75 -11.52
N HIS A 853 1.79 -14.69 -12.21
CA HIS A 853 2.62 -15.74 -11.60
C HIS A 853 3.72 -15.13 -10.73
N LYS A 854 4.44 -14.16 -11.30
CA LYS A 854 5.52 -13.43 -10.62
C LYS A 854 5.01 -12.70 -9.37
N VAL A 855 3.95 -11.90 -9.51
CA VAL A 855 3.33 -11.20 -8.36
C VAL A 855 2.87 -12.17 -7.28
N LEU A 856 2.20 -13.27 -7.64
CA LEU A 856 1.69 -14.25 -6.67
C LEU A 856 2.79 -15.14 -6.05
N THR A 857 3.99 -15.15 -6.64
CA THR A 857 5.22 -15.78 -6.12
C THR A 857 6.01 -14.81 -5.22
N GLU A 858 5.95 -13.49 -5.46
CA GLU A 858 6.66 -12.48 -4.66
C GLU A 858 5.80 -11.91 -3.52
N CYS A 859 4.47 -11.90 -3.61
CA CYS A 859 3.60 -11.66 -2.45
C CYS A 859 3.99 -12.61 -1.31
N GLU A 860 4.22 -12.09 -0.10
CA GLU A 860 4.34 -12.95 1.07
C GLU A 860 2.99 -13.57 1.44
N ILE A 861 3.04 -14.53 2.36
CA ILE A 861 1.87 -15.15 2.95
C ILE A 861 2.02 -15.17 4.46
N HIS A 862 0.90 -15.17 5.18
CA HIS A 862 0.91 -15.34 6.63
C HIS A 862 1.10 -16.79 7.05
N ASP A 863 1.65 -17.00 8.25
CA ASP A 863 1.69 -18.32 8.86
C ASP A 863 0.26 -18.82 9.15
N SER A 864 -0.08 -19.94 8.52
CA SER A 864 -1.30 -20.70 8.73
C SER A 864 -1.67 -20.90 10.22
N THR A 865 -0.68 -21.08 11.11
CA THR A 865 -0.88 -21.28 12.54
C THR A 865 -1.36 -20.04 13.28
N GLN A 866 -1.06 -18.85 12.76
CA GLN A 866 -1.49 -17.58 13.36
C GLN A 866 -2.81 -17.07 12.79
N THR A 867 -3.22 -17.58 11.63
CA THR A 867 -4.39 -17.08 10.87
C THR A 867 -5.55 -18.08 10.88
N TRP A 868 -5.48 -19.11 10.05
CA TRP A 868 -6.58 -20.04 9.81
C TRP A 868 -6.62 -21.21 10.78
N GLU A 869 -5.45 -21.74 11.13
CA GLU A 869 -5.28 -22.93 11.98
C GLU A 869 -5.13 -22.59 13.48
N ARG A 870 -5.19 -21.29 13.82
CA ARG A 870 -5.21 -20.79 15.19
C ARG A 870 -6.42 -21.32 15.96
N ASP A 871 -6.17 -22.19 16.94
CA ASP A 871 -7.15 -22.83 17.83
C ASP A 871 -8.06 -21.86 18.61
N THR A 872 -7.64 -20.60 18.76
CA THR A 872 -8.25 -19.60 19.63
C THR A 872 -8.97 -18.51 18.84
N ALA A 873 -10.19 -18.18 19.29
CA ALA A 873 -11.08 -17.21 18.63
C ALA A 873 -10.78 -15.79 19.12
N GLN A 874 -10.51 -14.87 18.18
CA GLN A 874 -10.27 -13.46 18.52
C GLN A 874 -11.59 -12.70 18.71
N ILE A 875 -12.23 -12.90 19.86
CA ILE A 875 -13.48 -12.22 20.23
C ILE A 875 -13.21 -10.83 20.77
N TYR A 876 -13.61 -9.80 20.04
CA TYR A 876 -13.51 -8.40 20.46
C TYR A 876 -14.80 -7.94 21.17
N LYS A 877 -14.67 -7.21 22.29
CA LYS A 877 -15.80 -6.64 23.03
C LYS A 877 -15.64 -5.12 23.14
N PRO A 878 -16.55 -4.31 22.55
CA PRO A 878 -16.37 -2.87 22.44
C PRO A 878 -16.50 -2.15 23.78
N ASN A 879 -15.68 -1.11 23.98
CA ASN A 879 -15.81 -0.21 25.12
C ASN A 879 -16.82 0.91 24.82
N LEU A 880 -18.08 0.70 25.21
CA LEU A 880 -19.19 1.65 25.00
C LEU A 880 -19.17 2.89 25.92
N LYS A 881 -18.06 3.18 26.61
CA LYS A 881 -17.90 4.39 27.42
C LYS A 881 -17.26 5.51 26.58
N PRO A 882 -17.98 6.59 26.24
CA PRO A 882 -17.42 7.70 25.47
C PRO A 882 -16.37 8.49 26.30
N PRO A 883 -15.34 9.08 25.66
CA PRO A 883 -14.25 9.77 26.36
C PRO A 883 -14.66 11.08 27.04
N LYS A 884 -15.87 11.60 26.76
CA LYS A 884 -16.46 12.81 27.38
C LYS A 884 -17.97 12.61 27.54
N LYS A 885 -18.59 13.30 28.51
CA LYS A 885 -20.05 13.28 28.73
C LYS A 885 -20.87 13.82 27.55
N GLN A 886 -20.28 14.72 26.76
CA GLN A 886 -20.84 15.22 25.51
C GLN A 886 -19.72 15.18 24.45
N LEU A 887 -20.09 14.75 23.24
CA LEU A 887 -19.23 14.72 22.06
C LEU A 887 -19.90 15.51 20.95
N THR A 888 -19.13 16.25 20.16
CA THR A 888 -19.56 16.70 18.83
C THR A 888 -19.81 15.51 17.90
N ASN A 889 -20.51 15.71 16.76
CA ASN A 889 -20.69 14.61 15.80
C ASN A 889 -19.34 14.10 15.26
N GLY A 890 -18.35 14.97 15.06
CA GLY A 890 -16.99 14.57 14.65
C GLY A 890 -16.30 13.69 15.69
N GLU A 891 -16.24 14.12 16.95
CA GLU A 891 -15.68 13.31 18.04
C GLU A 891 -16.44 12.00 18.25
N PHE A 892 -17.76 12.00 18.05
CA PHE A 892 -18.58 10.79 18.13
C PHE A 892 -18.21 9.79 17.02
N ILE A 893 -18.12 10.20 15.76
CA ILE A 893 -17.70 9.31 14.67
C ILE A 893 -16.26 8.81 14.89
N LYS A 894 -15.32 9.69 15.27
CA LYS A 894 -13.94 9.26 15.56
C LYS A 894 -13.88 8.23 16.69
N TRP A 895 -14.67 8.41 17.75
CA TRP A 895 -14.77 7.43 18.85
C TRP A 895 -15.43 6.12 18.40
N VAL A 896 -16.50 6.16 17.62
CA VAL A 896 -17.18 4.92 17.18
C VAL A 896 -16.32 4.13 16.18
N VAL A 897 -15.71 4.79 15.19
CA VAL A 897 -14.85 4.13 14.20
C VAL A 897 -13.55 3.63 14.85
N GLY A 898 -12.85 4.49 15.60
CA GLY A 898 -11.55 4.15 16.18
C GLY A 898 -11.63 3.25 17.41
N SER A 899 -12.54 3.52 18.36
CA SER A 899 -12.55 2.88 19.68
C SER A 899 -13.72 1.92 19.93
N VAL A 900 -14.84 2.03 19.19
CA VAL A 900 -15.93 1.04 19.27
C VAL A 900 -15.70 -0.06 18.25
N TRP A 901 -15.56 0.26 16.96
CA TRP A 901 -15.29 -0.70 15.89
C TRP A 901 -13.84 -1.22 15.87
N ASN A 902 -12.92 -0.55 16.58
CA ASN A 902 -11.50 -0.90 16.63
C ASN A 902 -10.85 -0.89 15.23
N ARG A 903 -11.24 0.09 14.40
CA ARG A 903 -10.61 0.42 13.10
C ARG A 903 -10.08 1.87 13.11
N PRO A 904 -9.04 2.16 13.92
CA PRO A 904 -8.40 3.47 13.97
C PRO A 904 -7.79 3.96 12.64
N ASP A 905 -7.38 3.05 11.73
CA ASP A 905 -7.11 3.35 10.32
C ASP A 905 -8.25 4.09 9.62
N MET A 906 -9.50 3.69 9.89
CA MET A 906 -10.66 4.20 9.18
C MET A 906 -11.10 5.59 9.66
N VAL A 907 -10.54 6.10 10.77
CA VAL A 907 -10.99 7.33 11.46
C VAL A 907 -10.82 8.61 10.65
N ASP A 908 -9.80 8.68 9.80
CA ASP A 908 -9.48 9.83 8.94
C ASP A 908 -9.61 9.49 7.45
N THR A 909 -10.50 8.54 7.12
CA THR A 909 -10.89 8.20 5.74
C THR A 909 -12.18 8.91 5.32
N PHE A 910 -12.44 8.95 4.01
CA PHE A 910 -13.69 9.41 3.43
C PHE A 910 -14.90 8.59 3.93
N PHE A 911 -14.73 7.29 4.23
CA PHE A 911 -15.79 6.48 4.85
C PHE A 911 -16.25 7.05 6.20
N ALA A 912 -15.33 7.50 7.06
CA ALA A 912 -15.71 8.19 8.30
C ALA A 912 -16.31 9.59 8.01
N ALA A 913 -15.85 10.29 6.98
CA ALA A 913 -16.42 11.56 6.56
C ALA A 913 -17.86 11.43 6.01
N GLU A 914 -18.21 10.34 5.33
CA GLU A 914 -19.58 10.03 4.91
C GLU A 914 -20.49 9.80 6.12
N TRP A 915 -20.06 9.00 7.09
CA TRP A 915 -20.83 8.77 8.33
C TRP A 915 -21.02 10.05 9.14
N LEU A 916 -20.00 10.91 9.21
CA LEU A 916 -20.11 12.25 9.80
C LEU A 916 -21.10 13.13 9.02
N THR A 917 -21.06 13.10 7.69
CA THR A 917 -21.96 13.88 6.83
C THR A 917 -23.41 13.43 6.99
N ALA A 918 -23.67 12.11 6.95
CA ALA A 918 -25.00 11.54 7.18
C ALA A 918 -25.55 11.88 8.58
N LEU A 919 -24.69 11.83 9.61
CA LEU A 919 -25.06 12.19 10.98
C LEU A 919 -25.29 13.69 11.18
N ASN A 920 -24.61 14.55 10.40
CA ASN A 920 -24.85 16.00 10.40
C ASN A 920 -26.12 16.38 9.63
N LEU A 921 -26.47 15.65 8.57
CA LEU A 921 -27.70 15.84 7.79
C LEU A 921 -28.95 15.21 8.44
N GLY A 922 -28.75 14.26 9.36
CA GLY A 922 -29.83 13.47 9.96
C GLY A 922 -30.38 12.36 9.03
N PHE A 923 -29.75 12.14 7.87
CA PHE A 923 -30.10 11.08 6.93
C PHE A 923 -28.92 10.66 6.05
N LYS A 924 -28.92 9.41 5.61
CA LYS A 924 -28.08 8.89 4.53
C LYS A 924 -28.96 8.55 3.33
N THR A 925 -28.41 8.62 2.12
CA THR A 925 -29.10 8.13 0.91
C THR A 925 -28.41 6.87 0.43
N GLU A 926 -29.14 5.77 0.31
CA GLU A 926 -28.64 4.50 -0.23
C GLU A 926 -29.64 3.97 -1.27
N ASN A 927 -29.17 3.52 -2.43
CA ASN A 927 -30.00 3.06 -3.55
C ASN A 927 -31.15 4.02 -3.95
N GLY A 928 -30.92 5.33 -3.81
CA GLY A 928 -31.90 6.40 -4.07
C GLY A 928 -32.94 6.62 -2.98
N GLN A 929 -32.97 5.81 -1.92
CA GLN A 929 -33.86 5.97 -0.76
C GLN A 929 -33.14 6.71 0.38
N ARG A 930 -33.87 7.56 1.12
CA ARG A 930 -33.34 8.26 2.30
C ARG A 930 -33.69 7.51 3.58
N PHE A 931 -32.67 7.23 4.39
CA PHE A 931 -32.80 6.58 5.68
C PHE A 931 -32.38 7.58 6.77
N ASN A 932 -33.25 7.85 7.74
CA ASN A 932 -32.96 8.78 8.84
C ASN A 932 -31.85 8.22 9.73
N ILE A 933 -30.74 8.95 9.87
CA ILE A 933 -29.56 8.58 10.66
C ILE A 933 -29.47 9.44 11.91
N ASP A 934 -29.18 8.77 13.02
CA ASP A 934 -28.95 9.35 14.34
C ASP A 934 -27.79 8.60 15.02
N ARG A 935 -27.34 9.08 16.17
CA ARG A 935 -26.20 8.48 16.89
C ARG A 935 -26.44 7.04 17.32
N GLN A 936 -27.69 6.64 17.59
CA GLN A 936 -27.98 5.27 17.99
C GLN A 936 -27.81 4.34 16.78
N LYS A 937 -28.41 4.66 15.63
CA LYS A 937 -28.26 3.85 14.41
C LYS A 937 -26.82 3.73 13.92
N VAL A 938 -26.01 4.78 14.07
CA VAL A 938 -24.57 4.70 13.77
C VAL A 938 -23.87 3.73 14.72
N LEU A 939 -24.14 3.83 16.03
CA LEU A 939 -23.57 2.91 17.02
C LEU A 939 -24.00 1.46 16.77
N ASP A 940 -25.28 1.24 16.50
CA ASP A 940 -25.86 -0.07 16.19
C ASP A 940 -25.21 -0.68 14.93
N TYR A 941 -24.98 0.11 13.87
CA TYR A 941 -24.31 -0.35 12.66
C TYR A 941 -22.90 -0.91 12.96
N PHE A 942 -22.08 -0.15 13.69
CA PHE A 942 -20.73 -0.59 14.05
C PHE A 942 -20.73 -1.74 15.07
N LEU A 943 -21.72 -1.81 15.98
CA LEU A 943 -21.94 -2.96 16.85
C LEU A 943 -22.24 -4.25 16.07
N ASN A 944 -23.12 -4.18 15.06
CA ASN A 944 -23.45 -5.32 14.19
C ASN A 944 -22.22 -5.84 13.42
N LEU A 945 -21.32 -4.95 12.97
CA LEU A 945 -20.06 -5.36 12.33
C LEU A 945 -19.15 -6.15 13.29
N ILE A 946 -19.09 -5.76 14.57
CA ILE A 946 -18.30 -6.46 15.60
C ILE A 946 -18.93 -7.81 15.94
N GLU A 947 -20.25 -7.87 16.12
CA GLU A 947 -20.96 -9.11 16.43
C GLU A 947 -20.83 -10.13 15.28
N ASN A 948 -20.96 -9.67 14.03
CA ASN A 948 -20.65 -10.48 12.86
C ASN A 948 -19.20 -10.97 12.87
N THR A 949 -18.22 -10.11 13.13
CA THR A 949 -16.79 -10.46 13.23
C THR A 949 -16.53 -11.55 14.27
N ASN A 950 -17.15 -11.42 15.45
CA ASN A 950 -17.05 -12.40 16.53
C ASN A 950 -17.67 -13.76 16.14
N ARG A 951 -18.85 -13.74 15.51
CA ARG A 951 -19.53 -14.96 15.00
C ARG A 951 -18.67 -15.70 13.98
N TRP A 952 -17.99 -14.98 13.08
CA TRP A 952 -17.09 -15.58 12.09
C TRP A 952 -15.81 -16.16 12.71
N GLU A 953 -15.19 -15.51 13.71
CA GLU A 953 -14.08 -16.09 14.48
C GLU A 953 -14.49 -17.36 15.24
N GLN A 954 -15.71 -17.42 15.80
CA GLN A 954 -16.26 -18.63 16.40
C GLN A 954 -16.42 -19.76 15.37
N LYS A 955 -17.00 -19.45 14.20
CA LYS A 955 -17.18 -20.44 13.10
C LYS A 955 -15.83 -20.95 12.58
N ARG A 956 -14.82 -20.07 12.47
CA ARG A 956 -13.45 -20.45 12.09
C ARG A 956 -12.83 -21.43 13.07
N VAL A 957 -12.89 -21.16 14.38
CA VAL A 957 -12.37 -22.11 15.40
C VAL A 957 -13.16 -23.41 15.40
N TYR A 958 -14.49 -23.35 15.30
CA TYR A 958 -15.33 -24.54 15.22
C TYR A 958 -14.92 -25.47 14.06
N SER A 959 -14.50 -24.91 12.91
CA SER A 959 -14.00 -25.70 11.76
C SER A 959 -12.69 -26.46 12.00
N LEU A 960 -11.98 -26.20 13.11
CA LEU A 960 -10.76 -26.89 13.49
C LEU A 960 -11.05 -28.14 14.37
N ASP A 961 -12.18 -28.18 15.07
CA ASP A 961 -12.56 -29.31 15.92
C ASP A 961 -13.14 -30.47 15.09
N LYS A 962 -12.24 -31.37 14.70
CA LYS A 962 -12.57 -32.58 13.94
C LYS A 962 -13.29 -33.67 14.76
N THR A 963 -13.60 -33.43 16.04
CA THR A 963 -14.16 -34.48 16.93
C THR A 963 -15.69 -34.60 16.88
N ASN A 964 -16.42 -33.66 16.26
CA ASN A 964 -17.89 -33.70 16.24
C ASN A 964 -18.53 -33.02 15.01
N PRO A 965 -18.71 -33.73 13.87
CA PRO A 965 -19.24 -33.12 12.64
C PRO A 965 -20.67 -32.57 12.75
N ASP A 966 -21.55 -33.22 13.50
CA ASP A 966 -23.02 -33.06 13.38
C ASP A 966 -23.59 -31.74 13.92
N LYS A 967 -22.79 -30.95 14.65
CA LYS A 967 -23.25 -29.67 15.26
C LYS A 967 -23.31 -28.49 14.29
N MET A 968 -22.88 -28.63 13.03
CA MET A 968 -22.81 -27.51 12.09
C MET A 968 -24.18 -26.86 11.78
N GLY A 969 -25.29 -27.59 11.93
CA GLY A 969 -26.66 -27.07 11.76
C GLY A 969 -27.18 -26.19 12.91
N VAL A 970 -26.44 -26.05 14.02
CA VAL A 970 -26.90 -25.34 15.23
C VAL A 970 -26.55 -23.83 15.21
N ILE A 971 -25.66 -23.39 14.31
CA ILE A 971 -25.19 -21.99 14.22
C ILE A 971 -25.96 -21.19 13.14
N THR A 972 -26.90 -21.82 12.43
CA THR A 972 -27.74 -21.17 11.39
C THR A 972 -29.09 -20.70 11.92
N LEU A 973 -29.08 -19.58 12.66
CA LEU A 973 -30.22 -18.68 12.87
C LEU A 973 -29.79 -17.24 12.59
#